data_AF-A0A0V1EX21-F1
#
_entry.id   AF-A0A0V1EX21-F1
#
_cell.length_a   1.000
_cell.length_b   1.000
_cell.length_c   1.000
_cell.angle_alpha   90.00
_cell.angle_beta   90.00
_cell.angle_gamma   90.00
#
_symmetry.space_group_name_H-M   'P 1'
#
loop_
_entity.id
_entity.type
_entity.pdbx_description
1 polymer ?
#
loop_
_entity_poly.entity_id
_entity_poly.type
_entity_poly.pdbx_seq_one_letter_code
_entity_poly.pdbx_strand_id
1 'polypeptide(L)'
;MLFVALNTYLVMGKSINKYKHLAGLDKNTKLLLQTGVLKERPPGIPFPVCGEKNNSKRNLRKQKAGTVDYTEEILNKANVNDVVFQKTDVKQHFLNAINKKNCNEISMPSSETSTIMLKVERNRNKRLTNDDVKSEEDFLLPMGKDTNRFDCSSQLSNANRSGSGEAQLSVNSKARKQQRKLNLKTRLCSKLQGSYFRWINEMLYTSSSEEAAKLFSEDPHSFARYHEGYELQVAKWPVNPLDMLVNWFQKKPKSWTVSDMGCGNAKLQSLIKQKVYSFDFVALNPNVIACDMSHVPLSDENVDVCIFSLSLMGSNIADYILESNRILRINGILIIIEILSRFQSLRKFRKAVENFGFEFKQQEDQRKQGLQILKLQNVKIELAVVQQTVYKAPGQANGKIIEATSAAAWQDGAQALSNNNGHSFAKTLEHVVGNDNNVKFLAYNNAPPGVPSIKTKSNSKGVIILATNADSAAWIVHTVPGFPTAKTAYSWPVAENARGHLLICLTISETQINAIAASLLLVQPIIHYNDIPKTETAALPYFNKLAEGKIPTLPPFTSRLTIRTQDGASPVTVHIYSKSESSKYEIYKKVIVRVLKKTIKVWSKRDNRLKGDCRGSQRHIRLIKSPAVVVDHNTNLEADITNWAVSDPGNIFCHIDKPYLLKNQQWHCCTIYKAPGQANGKIIEATAAAAWQNGAQPLSNNAQHSFATALQHVVADNNNVKFLAYNNAPPGVPSIKTKSNSKGVIILATNADSAAWIVHTVPGFPAAKTGYSWPVAENARGHLLICLTISESQINAIAASLLLVQPIIHYNDIPKTETAALPYFNKLAEGKIPTLPPFTSRLTIRTQSVATPVTVHIYSKSESSKYEIYKKVIVRVLKKTIKVWSKRDKILKGDCRGLQRHIRLIKSPAVVVDHNTNLEADITNWAVSDPGNIFCHIDKPYLATAAGAWQNGAQALSSDNGHSFAKTLEHVVGNNNNVKFLAYNNAPPGVPSIKTKSNSKGVIILATNADSAAWIVHTVPGFPTAKTAYSWPVAENARGHLLICLTISETQINAIAASLLLVQPIIHYNDIPKTETAALPYFNKLAEGKIPTLPPFTSRLTIRTQSVATPVTVHIYSKSESSKYEIYKKVIARVLKKTIKVWSKRDKILKGDCRGLQRHIRLIKSPAVVVDHNTNLEADITNWAVSDPGNIFCHIDKPYLKNQAKEPAMAVCIENNDIFARFDAIAAQNKFVHLLRKDAKIF
;
A
#
# COMPACT_ATOMS: atom_id res chain seq x y z
N MET A 1 8.87 -42.69 -27.97
CA MET A 1 8.60 -42.90 -29.41
C MET A 1 8.14 -41.60 -30.04
N LEU A 2 8.64 -41.36 -31.26
CA LEU A 2 8.40 -40.28 -32.22
C LEU A 2 9.19 -38.96 -32.10
N PHE A 3 9.55 -38.49 -33.30
CA PHE A 3 10.79 -37.88 -33.81
C PHE A 3 10.36 -36.86 -34.91
N VAL A 4 11.20 -35.85 -35.20
CA VAL A 4 11.29 -35.00 -36.42
C VAL A 4 10.11 -34.07 -36.81
N ALA A 5 10.37 -32.74 -36.93
CA ALA A 5 10.22 -31.92 -38.16
C ALA A 5 10.20 -30.39 -37.90
N LEU A 6 10.80 -29.65 -38.84
CA LEU A 6 11.15 -28.22 -38.89
C LEU A 6 10.00 -27.21 -39.12
N ASN A 7 10.34 -25.92 -38.87
CA ASN A 7 10.12 -24.70 -39.68
C ASN A 7 9.31 -23.50 -39.10
N THR A 8 10.08 -22.41 -38.89
CA THR A 8 9.87 -20.97 -39.22
C THR A 8 8.48 -20.33 -39.11
N TYR A 9 8.36 -19.26 -38.29
CA TYR A 9 7.96 -17.88 -38.70
C TYR A 9 7.97 -16.90 -37.50
N LEU A 10 8.57 -15.72 -37.72
CA LEU A 10 8.61 -14.53 -36.86
C LEU A 10 7.20 -13.95 -36.57
N VAL A 11 7.02 -13.24 -35.44
CA VAL A 11 6.59 -11.82 -35.38
C VAL A 11 6.73 -11.25 -33.95
N MET A 12 7.18 -9.99 -33.93
CA MET A 12 7.62 -9.09 -32.86
C MET A 12 6.62 -8.77 -31.74
N GLY A 13 7.17 -8.38 -30.58
CA GLY A 13 6.46 -7.66 -29.52
C GLY A 13 7.44 -6.92 -28.59
N LYS A 14 7.65 -5.63 -28.86
CA LYS A 14 8.56 -4.70 -28.16
C LYS A 14 8.18 -4.49 -26.68
N SER A 15 9.17 -4.33 -25.80
CA SER A 15 9.00 -3.79 -24.45
C SER A 15 10.22 -2.94 -24.06
N ILE A 16 9.98 -1.64 -24.00
CA ILE A 16 10.90 -0.58 -23.57
C ILE A 16 11.15 -0.67 -22.07
N ASN A 17 12.43 -0.75 -21.67
CA ASN A 17 13.07 -0.40 -20.38
C ASN A 17 14.26 -1.32 -20.12
N LYS A 18 15.35 -1.09 -20.86
CA LYS A 18 16.68 -1.67 -20.58
C LYS A 18 17.61 -0.52 -20.17
N TYR A 19 18.56 -0.83 -19.29
CA TYR A 19 19.76 -0.04 -18.96
C TYR A 19 19.57 1.11 -17.94
N LYS A 20 19.63 0.75 -16.63
CA LYS A 20 19.76 1.70 -15.51
C LYS A 20 21.13 1.67 -14.80
N HIS A 21 22.12 0.97 -15.36
CA HIS A 21 23.47 0.80 -14.76
C HIS A 21 24.61 1.43 -15.61
N LEU A 22 24.29 2.25 -16.61
CA LEU A 22 25.26 2.92 -17.50
C LEU A 22 25.75 4.27 -16.97
N ALA A 23 25.84 4.50 -15.65
CA ALA A 23 26.18 5.82 -15.09
C ALA A 23 27.58 6.38 -15.49
N GLY A 24 28.40 5.61 -16.23
CA GLY A 24 29.65 6.07 -16.86
C GLY A 24 29.61 6.20 -18.39
N LEU A 25 28.53 5.77 -19.06
CA LEU A 25 28.32 5.82 -20.51
C LEU A 25 27.08 6.63 -20.93
N ASP A 26 26.20 6.97 -19.98
CA ASP A 26 24.99 7.78 -20.21
C ASP A 26 25.32 9.29 -20.15
N LYS A 27 24.98 10.03 -21.22
CA LYS A 27 25.32 11.45 -21.40
C LYS A 27 24.48 12.42 -20.54
N ASN A 28 23.48 11.93 -19.80
CA ASN A 28 22.51 12.80 -19.12
C ASN A 28 22.90 13.25 -17.71
N THR A 29 24.10 13.82 -17.50
CA THR A 29 24.41 14.50 -16.23
C THR A 29 25.46 15.62 -16.33
N LYS A 30 25.05 16.81 -16.84
CA LYS A 30 25.45 18.17 -16.35
C LYS A 30 24.92 19.33 -17.24
N LEU A 31 23.87 20.02 -16.81
CA LEU A 31 23.84 21.50 -16.68
C LEU A 31 22.74 21.93 -15.68
N LEU A 32 23.15 22.67 -14.65
CA LEU A 32 22.30 23.35 -13.63
C LEU A 32 21.61 24.58 -14.25
N LEU A 33 20.33 24.89 -13.99
CA LEU A 33 19.69 25.49 -12.80
C LEU A 33 19.71 27.05 -12.81
N GLN A 34 18.53 27.65 -12.56
CA GLN A 34 18.11 29.08 -12.50
C GLN A 34 17.69 29.68 -13.86
N THR A 35 16.41 29.93 -14.18
CA THR A 35 15.32 30.57 -13.41
C THR A 35 13.93 30.15 -13.94
N GLY A 36 12.94 30.02 -13.04
CA GLY A 36 11.53 30.39 -13.28
C GLY A 36 10.64 29.64 -14.31
N VAL A 37 9.72 28.83 -13.78
CA VAL A 37 8.32 28.62 -14.25
C VAL A 37 8.08 27.86 -15.57
N LEU A 38 7.62 26.60 -15.47
CA LEU A 38 6.26 26.17 -15.90
C LEU A 38 5.93 24.72 -15.49
N LYS A 39 4.96 24.62 -14.58
CA LYS A 39 3.98 23.56 -14.29
C LYS A 39 4.00 22.30 -15.17
N GLU A 40 4.26 21.15 -14.55
CA GLU A 40 3.58 19.90 -14.92
C GLU A 40 2.31 19.75 -14.08
N ARG A 41 1.15 19.79 -14.75
CA ARG A 41 -0.13 19.34 -14.21
C ARG A 41 -0.56 18.12 -15.04
N PRO A 42 -0.93 17.00 -14.40
CA PRO A 42 -1.53 15.87 -15.11
C PRO A 42 -2.95 16.22 -15.58
N PRO A 43 -3.37 15.85 -16.80
CA PRO A 43 -4.78 15.79 -17.14
C PRO A 43 -5.37 14.52 -16.53
N GLY A 44 -6.15 14.70 -15.46
CA GLY A 44 -7.06 13.69 -14.96
C GLY A 44 -8.27 13.53 -15.88
N ILE A 45 -8.74 12.29 -16.03
CA ILE A 45 -10.12 12.02 -16.44
C ILE A 45 -10.99 12.14 -15.18
N PRO A 46 -12.10 12.90 -15.24
CA PRO A 46 -12.96 13.21 -14.10
C PRO A 46 -13.88 12.04 -13.69
N PHE A 47 -14.13 11.93 -12.38
CA PHE A 47 -15.37 11.36 -11.86
C PHE A 47 -16.50 12.40 -11.94
N PRO A 48 -17.78 12.00 -12.06
CA PRO A 48 -18.89 12.89 -12.37
C PRO A 48 -19.29 13.76 -11.18
N VAL A 49 -19.61 15.02 -11.47
CA VAL A 49 -20.41 15.94 -10.63
C VAL A 49 -21.88 15.79 -11.02
N CYS A 50 -22.77 15.92 -10.04
CA CYS A 50 -24.22 15.98 -10.23
C CYS A 50 -24.76 17.32 -9.71
N GLY A 51 -25.70 17.92 -10.46
CA GLY A 51 -26.56 19.07 -10.10
C GLY A 51 -26.13 20.37 -10.80
N GLU A 52 -26.96 21.09 -11.55
CA GLU A 52 -28.31 21.57 -11.18
C GLU A 52 -29.32 21.64 -12.34
N LYS A 53 -30.58 21.81 -11.95
CA LYS A 53 -31.84 21.77 -12.71
C LYS A 53 -32.14 23.09 -13.43
N ASN A 54 -32.91 23.06 -14.53
CA ASN A 54 -34.31 23.54 -14.52
C ASN A 54 -35.11 23.29 -15.82
N ASN A 55 -36.28 22.67 -15.61
CA ASN A 55 -37.62 22.87 -16.21
C ASN A 55 -37.84 22.96 -17.73
N SER A 56 -38.59 21.99 -18.26
CA SER A 56 -39.97 22.22 -18.75
C SER A 56 -40.71 20.89 -19.03
N LYS A 57 -42.04 20.98 -19.01
CA LYS A 57 -43.04 19.89 -18.91
C LYS A 57 -43.43 19.30 -20.27
N ARG A 58 -43.81 18.01 -20.30
CA ARG A 58 -45.12 17.43 -20.74
C ARG A 58 -44.96 16.03 -21.37
N ASN A 59 -45.74 15.07 -20.86
CA ASN A 59 -46.63 14.09 -21.55
C ASN A 59 -46.16 13.53 -22.93
N LEU A 60 -46.21 12.24 -23.28
CA LEU A 60 -47.21 11.19 -23.06
C LEU A 60 -46.71 9.88 -23.75
N ARG A 61 -47.17 8.72 -23.28
CA ARG A 61 -47.50 7.46 -24.02
C ARG A 61 -46.45 6.61 -24.79
N LYS A 62 -46.42 5.34 -24.35
CA LYS A 62 -46.65 4.05 -25.06
C LYS A 62 -45.63 3.50 -26.09
N GLN A 63 -45.18 2.29 -25.70
CA GLN A 63 -45.23 1.00 -26.42
C GLN A 63 -44.30 0.70 -27.61
N LYS A 64 -43.66 -0.48 -27.45
CA LYS A 64 -43.41 -1.56 -28.43
C LYS A 64 -42.52 -1.19 -29.62
N ALA A 65 -41.80 -2.08 -30.28
CA ALA A 65 -41.29 -3.44 -30.13
C ALA A 65 -40.54 -3.63 -31.47
N GLY A 66 -39.37 -4.26 -31.49
CA GLY A 66 -38.59 -4.39 -32.73
C GLY A 66 -37.46 -5.40 -32.57
N THR A 67 -37.82 -6.64 -32.85
CA THR A 67 -37.06 -7.90 -33.08
C THR A 67 -36.08 -7.77 -34.28
N VAL A 68 -34.86 -8.34 -34.24
CA VAL A 68 -34.38 -9.61 -34.92
C VAL A 68 -34.29 -9.44 -36.46
N ASP A 69 -33.32 -9.91 -37.27
CA ASP A 69 -31.98 -10.50 -37.19
C ASP A 69 -31.52 -10.81 -38.65
N TYR A 70 -30.21 -10.90 -38.90
CA TYR A 70 -29.41 -11.54 -40.00
C TYR A 70 -29.53 -11.28 -41.54
N THR A 71 -28.32 -11.18 -42.14
CA THR A 71 -27.79 -11.61 -43.49
C THR A 71 -28.35 -10.94 -44.77
N GLU A 72 -27.63 -10.66 -45.87
CA GLU A 72 -26.24 -10.81 -46.34
C GLU A 72 -26.03 -9.91 -47.60
N GLU A 73 -24.77 -9.56 -47.88
CA GLU A 73 -24.14 -9.41 -49.22
C GLU A 73 -24.33 -8.22 -50.23
N ILE A 74 -23.13 -7.73 -50.63
CA ILE A 74 -22.58 -7.09 -51.86
C ILE A 74 -22.89 -5.62 -52.31
N LEU A 75 -21.76 -4.92 -52.56
CA LEU A 75 -21.39 -4.04 -53.70
C LEU A 75 -21.24 -2.52 -53.47
N ASN A 76 -19.97 -2.08 -53.63
CA ASN A 76 -19.45 -0.78 -54.11
C ASN A 76 -20.15 0.53 -53.74
N LYS A 77 -19.43 1.41 -53.03
CA LYS A 77 -18.98 2.75 -53.49
C LYS A 77 -18.52 3.64 -52.33
N ALA A 78 -17.49 4.43 -52.63
CA ALA A 78 -17.23 5.80 -52.18
C ALA A 78 -16.91 6.08 -50.69
N ASN A 79 -15.70 6.64 -50.51
CA ASN A 79 -15.35 7.70 -49.57
C ASN A 79 -16.55 8.56 -49.14
N VAL A 80 -16.70 8.82 -47.83
CA VAL A 80 -16.68 10.15 -47.18
C VAL A 80 -16.63 9.90 -45.66
N ASN A 81 -15.46 10.02 -45.05
CA ASN A 81 -15.32 10.39 -43.63
C ASN A 81 -14.58 11.73 -43.63
N ASP A 82 -15.31 12.77 -44.04
CA ASP A 82 -14.90 14.16 -43.88
C ASP A 82 -15.40 14.71 -42.55
N VAL A 83 -14.61 15.61 -41.99
CA VAL A 83 -14.91 16.47 -40.83
C VAL A 83 -14.63 15.85 -39.44
N VAL A 84 -13.43 15.32 -39.22
CA VAL A 84 -12.57 15.69 -38.06
C VAL A 84 -11.09 15.43 -38.41
N PHE A 85 -10.52 16.25 -39.30
CA PHE A 85 -9.06 16.38 -39.49
C PHE A 85 -8.82 17.77 -40.05
N GLN A 86 -8.26 18.70 -39.26
CA GLN A 86 -7.55 19.89 -39.75
C GLN A 86 -6.99 20.71 -38.58
N LYS A 87 -5.96 20.16 -37.92
CA LYS A 87 -4.92 20.96 -37.23
C LYS A 87 -3.56 20.27 -37.16
N THR A 88 -3.37 19.25 -37.99
CA THR A 88 -2.10 18.52 -38.19
C THR A 88 -1.59 18.59 -39.64
N ASP A 89 -2.39 19.05 -40.60
CA ASP A 89 -2.00 19.10 -42.02
C ASP A 89 -1.18 20.33 -42.42
N VAL A 90 -1.26 21.46 -41.72
CA VAL A 90 -0.50 22.67 -42.14
C VAL A 90 1.01 22.50 -41.92
N LYS A 91 1.43 21.67 -40.96
CA LYS A 91 2.85 21.39 -40.68
C LYS A 91 3.44 20.39 -41.69
N GLN A 92 2.66 19.36 -42.05
CA GLN A 92 3.07 18.34 -43.03
C GLN A 92 3.05 18.88 -44.46
N HIS A 93 2.09 19.75 -44.79
CA HIS A 93 2.01 20.40 -46.11
C HIS A 93 3.11 21.48 -46.30
N PHE A 94 3.56 22.14 -45.22
CA PHE A 94 4.69 23.07 -45.25
C PHE A 94 6.04 22.33 -45.36
N LEU A 95 6.19 21.17 -44.70
CA LEU A 95 7.36 20.30 -44.84
C LEU A 95 7.43 19.63 -46.23
N ASN A 96 6.29 19.19 -46.76
CA ASN A 96 6.20 18.62 -48.11
C ASN A 96 6.43 19.65 -49.23
N ALA A 97 6.09 20.93 -49.01
CA ALA A 97 6.38 22.01 -49.96
C ALA A 97 7.89 22.36 -50.05
N ILE A 98 8.64 22.13 -48.98
CA ILE A 98 10.11 22.28 -48.96
C ILE A 98 10.79 21.07 -49.62
N ASN A 99 10.20 19.88 -49.49
CA ASN A 99 10.77 18.63 -50.03
C ASN A 99 10.51 18.39 -51.53
N LYS A 100 9.61 19.14 -52.20
CA LYS A 100 9.23 18.86 -53.60
C LYS A 100 9.68 19.88 -54.65
N LYS A 101 10.48 20.90 -54.33
CA LYS A 101 10.98 21.86 -55.33
C LYS A 101 12.46 22.19 -55.11
N ASN A 102 13.30 21.72 -56.04
CA ASN A 102 14.64 22.26 -56.25
C ASN A 102 14.58 23.79 -56.25
N CYS A 103 15.52 24.44 -55.55
CA CYS A 103 15.50 25.90 -55.33
C CYS A 103 15.66 26.77 -56.60
N ASN A 104 15.66 26.19 -57.80
CA ASN A 104 15.95 26.88 -59.05
C ASN A 104 14.72 27.30 -59.87
N GLU A 105 13.49 26.86 -59.56
CA GLU A 105 12.34 27.16 -60.42
C GLU A 105 11.07 27.54 -59.63
N ILE A 106 10.92 28.81 -59.23
CA ILE A 106 9.60 29.44 -58.97
C ILE A 106 9.69 30.95 -59.25
N SER A 107 8.94 31.42 -60.25
CA SER A 107 8.52 32.82 -60.43
C SER A 107 7.17 33.04 -59.71
N MET A 108 6.92 34.27 -59.22
CA MET A 108 5.64 34.64 -58.59
C MET A 108 4.90 35.71 -59.42
N PRO A 109 3.56 35.61 -59.57
CA PRO A 109 2.72 36.72 -60.02
C PRO A 109 2.45 37.72 -58.88
N SER A 110 2.22 38.97 -59.28
CA SER A 110 1.98 40.16 -58.46
C SER A 110 0.48 40.47 -58.26
N SER A 111 0.21 41.25 -57.19
CA SER A 111 -1.04 41.97 -56.81
C SER A 111 -2.22 41.10 -56.36
N GLU A 112 -2.99 41.42 -55.31
CA GLU A 112 -3.46 42.72 -54.83
C GLU A 112 -3.51 42.85 -53.28
N THR A 113 -3.66 44.11 -52.83
CA THR A 113 -3.62 44.60 -51.44
C THR A 113 -5.00 45.12 -51.05
N SER A 114 -5.41 45.00 -49.78
CA SER A 114 -6.39 45.91 -49.14
C SER A 114 -6.30 45.87 -47.62
N THR A 115 -6.35 47.07 -47.05
CA THR A 115 -5.98 47.52 -45.70
C THR A 115 -7.21 47.77 -44.83
N ILE A 116 -7.19 47.53 -43.49
CA ILE A 116 -7.88 48.39 -42.49
C ILE A 116 -7.09 48.41 -41.16
N MET A 117 -6.97 49.61 -40.57
CA MET A 117 -6.26 50.01 -39.35
C MET A 117 -7.23 50.34 -38.18
N LEU A 118 -6.69 50.36 -36.94
CA LEU A 118 -6.82 51.40 -35.86
C LEU A 118 -7.19 50.96 -34.41
N LYS A 119 -6.18 51.12 -33.54
CA LYS A 119 -6.04 51.78 -32.19
C LYS A 119 -7.16 51.88 -31.12
N VAL A 120 -6.83 51.36 -29.92
CA VAL A 120 -6.64 51.97 -28.55
C VAL A 120 -7.62 53.04 -27.99
N GLU A 121 -8.16 52.84 -26.76
CA GLU A 121 -7.95 53.72 -25.57
C GLU A 121 -8.51 53.24 -24.18
N ARG A 122 -7.98 53.93 -23.14
CA ARG A 122 -7.89 53.73 -21.65
C ARG A 122 -9.22 53.86 -20.85
N ASN A 123 -9.39 53.52 -19.56
CA ASN A 123 -8.78 54.12 -18.34
C ASN A 123 -9.31 53.51 -16.99
N ARG A 124 -8.43 53.39 -15.97
CA ARG A 124 -8.44 53.79 -14.51
C ARG A 124 -9.75 53.66 -13.66
N ASN A 125 -9.80 53.34 -12.35
CA ASN A 125 -8.83 53.48 -11.23
C ASN A 125 -9.33 52.91 -9.85
N LYS A 126 -8.37 52.67 -8.94
CA LYS A 126 -8.29 52.98 -7.47
C LYS A 126 -8.65 51.95 -6.34
N ARG A 127 -7.57 51.66 -5.57
CA ARG A 127 -7.33 51.80 -4.08
C ARG A 127 -8.10 50.86 -3.12
N LEU A 128 -7.61 50.46 -1.94
CA LEU A 128 -6.42 50.70 -1.09
C LEU A 128 -6.45 49.61 0.00
N THR A 129 -5.31 49.13 0.49
CA THR A 129 -4.82 49.25 1.87
C THR A 129 -3.67 48.27 2.10
N ASN A 130 -2.62 48.81 2.70
CA ASN A 130 -1.38 48.17 3.14
C ASN A 130 -1.63 47.40 4.45
N ASP A 131 -0.73 46.48 4.80
CA ASP A 131 0.14 46.62 5.98
C ASP A 131 0.89 45.29 6.25
N ASP A 132 2.21 45.42 6.11
CA ASP A 132 3.20 45.18 7.15
C ASP A 132 3.83 43.81 7.44
N VAL A 133 5.12 43.81 7.09
CA VAL A 133 6.31 43.57 7.94
C VAL A 133 7.00 42.20 7.77
N LYS A 134 8.02 42.25 6.89
CA LYS A 134 9.36 41.74 7.17
C LYS A 134 9.95 42.45 8.40
N SER A 135 10.70 41.75 9.23
CA SER A 135 11.76 42.38 10.03
C SER A 135 13.10 42.28 9.29
N GLU A 136 13.61 43.47 8.97
CA GLU A 136 14.98 44.00 9.12
C GLU A 136 16.11 43.40 8.27
N GLU A 137 16.71 44.16 7.34
CA GLU A 137 17.51 45.42 7.46
C GLU A 137 18.94 45.10 7.93
N ASP A 138 20.01 45.77 7.52
CA ASP A 138 20.33 46.78 6.49
C ASP A 138 21.87 46.85 6.52
N PHE A 139 22.51 47.34 5.46
CA PHE A 139 23.32 48.56 5.53
C PHE A 139 24.08 48.85 4.22
N LEU A 140 23.62 49.94 3.60
CA LEU A 140 24.35 51.04 2.97
C LEU A 140 25.09 50.91 1.61
N LEU A 141 24.59 51.77 0.72
CA LEU A 141 25.09 52.44 -0.49
C LEU A 141 26.54 53.01 -0.33
N PRO A 142 27.29 53.47 -1.38
CA PRO A 142 26.77 54.13 -2.60
C PRO A 142 27.56 53.97 -3.92
N MET A 143 27.00 54.66 -4.92
CA MET A 143 27.43 54.99 -6.27
C MET A 143 28.90 55.40 -6.48
N GLY A 144 29.39 55.19 -7.71
CA GLY A 144 30.33 56.13 -8.32
C GLY A 144 31.15 55.63 -9.52
N LYS A 145 30.83 56.19 -10.69
CA LYS A 145 31.74 56.59 -11.79
C LYS A 145 32.17 55.57 -12.86
N ASP A 146 31.66 55.85 -14.05
CA ASP A 146 32.38 56.16 -15.28
C ASP A 146 33.29 55.10 -15.92
N THR A 147 32.71 54.57 -17.00
CA THR A 147 33.25 54.36 -18.34
C THR A 147 34.60 54.99 -18.72
N ASN A 148 35.27 54.25 -19.61
CA ASN A 148 36.31 54.67 -20.56
C ASN A 148 37.71 54.80 -19.95
N ARG A 149 38.82 54.42 -20.59
CA ARG A 149 39.17 54.35 -22.02
C ARG A 149 40.56 53.70 -22.07
N PHE A 150 40.94 53.07 -23.17
CA PHE A 150 41.92 53.67 -24.08
C PHE A 150 41.97 52.83 -25.36
N ASP A 151 41.12 53.29 -26.27
CA ASP A 151 41.38 53.32 -27.70
C ASP A 151 42.64 54.16 -27.96
N CYS A 152 43.53 53.67 -28.82
CA CYS A 152 44.69 54.40 -29.32
C CYS A 152 44.68 54.31 -30.85
N SER A 153 44.14 55.38 -31.45
CA SER A 153 44.58 56.13 -32.64
C SER A 153 45.74 55.52 -33.47
N SER A 154 45.78 55.58 -34.81
CA SER A 154 45.49 56.75 -35.65
C SER A 154 45.45 56.37 -37.15
N GLN A 155 44.53 57.01 -37.87
CA GLN A 155 44.71 57.76 -39.13
C GLN A 155 45.59 57.21 -40.29
N LEU A 156 44.89 57.02 -41.42
CA LEU A 156 45.10 57.65 -42.74
C LEU A 156 46.53 57.83 -43.30
N SER A 157 46.75 57.31 -44.52
CA SER A 157 47.16 58.17 -45.65
C SER A 157 47.08 57.45 -47.02
N ASN A 158 46.70 58.28 -48.01
CA ASN A 158 47.00 58.25 -49.45
C ASN A 158 46.23 57.25 -50.37
N ALA A 159 45.61 57.67 -51.48
CA ALA A 159 45.71 58.93 -52.22
C ALA A 159 44.45 59.21 -53.07
N ASN A 160 44.18 60.50 -53.25
CA ASN A 160 43.31 61.09 -54.26
C ASN A 160 43.75 60.73 -55.70
N ARG A 161 42.78 60.56 -56.60
CA ARG A 161 42.69 61.36 -57.85
C ARG A 161 41.24 61.47 -58.33
N SER A 162 40.73 62.69 -58.12
CA SER A 162 39.85 63.50 -58.98
C SER A 162 39.24 62.89 -60.25
N GLY A 163 37.95 63.19 -60.48
CA GLY A 163 37.41 63.32 -61.83
C GLY A 163 35.89 63.25 -61.92
N SER A 164 35.25 64.42 -61.94
CA SER A 164 33.99 64.76 -62.63
C SER A 164 32.69 63.97 -62.39
N GLY A 165 31.67 64.70 -61.92
CA GLY A 165 30.51 65.01 -62.78
C GLY A 165 29.52 63.89 -63.08
N GLU A 166 28.45 63.89 -62.30
CA GLU A 166 27.03 63.77 -62.69
C GLU A 166 26.57 62.92 -63.88
N ALA A 167 25.46 62.22 -63.57
CA ALA A 167 24.39 61.81 -64.46
C ALA A 167 24.71 60.72 -65.50
N GLN A 168 24.45 59.46 -65.10
CA GLN A 168 23.34 58.75 -65.74
C GLN A 168 22.75 57.68 -64.82
N LEU A 169 21.51 57.95 -64.44
CA LEU A 169 20.53 56.98 -64.03
C LEU A 169 20.40 55.84 -65.05
N SER A 170 19.83 54.75 -64.53
CA SER A 170 19.13 53.68 -65.24
C SER A 170 20.02 52.52 -65.71
N VAL A 171 19.49 51.32 -65.53
CA VAL A 171 20.08 50.02 -65.91
C VAL A 171 21.20 49.47 -65.01
N ASN A 172 21.05 49.48 -63.67
CA ASN A 172 21.73 48.45 -62.84
C ASN A 172 21.13 48.17 -61.44
N SER A 173 19.98 48.75 -61.10
CA SER A 173 19.33 48.50 -59.80
C SER A 173 18.57 47.16 -59.76
N LYS A 174 18.12 46.63 -60.90
CA LYS A 174 17.45 45.31 -61.00
C LYS A 174 18.46 44.17 -60.86
N ALA A 175 19.61 44.20 -61.55
CA ALA A 175 20.67 43.20 -61.42
C ALA A 175 21.25 43.15 -59.99
N ARG A 176 21.55 44.29 -59.35
CA ARG A 176 21.98 44.33 -57.94
C ARG A 176 20.91 43.90 -56.93
N LYS A 177 19.61 44.16 -57.18
CA LYS A 177 18.51 43.64 -56.34
C LYS A 177 18.28 42.13 -56.54
N GLN A 178 18.44 41.62 -57.75
CA GLN A 178 18.28 40.20 -58.07
C GLN A 178 19.48 39.39 -57.56
N GLN A 179 20.70 39.94 -57.66
CA GLN A 179 21.92 39.39 -57.06
C GLN A 179 21.86 39.48 -55.52
N ARG A 180 21.35 40.57 -54.91
CA ARG A 180 21.06 40.63 -53.45
C ARG A 180 19.96 39.66 -53.01
N LYS A 181 18.90 39.43 -53.80
CA LYS A 181 17.84 38.45 -53.51
C LYS A 181 18.33 37.01 -53.64
N LEU A 182 19.13 36.69 -54.66
CA LEU A 182 19.77 35.39 -54.83
C LEU A 182 20.77 35.14 -53.70
N ASN A 183 21.54 36.16 -53.29
CA ASN A 183 22.49 36.09 -52.18
C ASN A 183 21.79 36.00 -50.80
N LEU A 184 20.63 36.64 -50.62
CA LEU A 184 19.79 36.48 -49.42
C LEU A 184 19.14 35.09 -49.36
N LYS A 185 18.59 34.60 -50.47
CA LYS A 185 18.02 33.24 -50.58
C LYS A 185 19.08 32.18 -50.30
N THR A 186 20.28 32.35 -50.85
CA THR A 186 21.43 31.46 -50.61
C THR A 186 21.90 31.51 -49.15
N ARG A 187 21.96 32.71 -48.54
CA ARG A 187 22.27 32.88 -47.10
C ARG A 187 21.21 32.30 -46.16
N LEU A 188 19.92 32.40 -46.51
CA LEU A 188 18.85 31.79 -45.73
C LEU A 188 18.86 30.27 -45.86
N CYS A 189 19.04 29.75 -47.09
CA CYS A 189 19.13 28.30 -47.32
C CYS A 189 20.33 27.69 -46.60
N SER A 190 21.51 28.33 -46.61
CA SER A 190 22.68 27.83 -45.90
C SER A 190 22.53 27.89 -44.37
N LYS A 191 21.87 28.92 -43.84
CA LYS A 191 21.50 28.98 -42.40
C LYS A 191 20.48 27.90 -42.04
N LEU A 192 19.47 27.66 -42.88
CA LEU A 192 18.46 26.62 -42.68
C LEU A 192 19.08 25.22 -42.71
N GLN A 193 19.94 24.92 -43.70
CA GLN A 193 20.69 23.66 -43.76
C GLN A 193 21.55 23.44 -42.50
N GLY A 194 22.28 24.47 -42.04
CA GLY A 194 23.07 24.37 -40.81
C GLY A 194 22.22 24.14 -39.55
N SER A 195 21.04 24.75 -39.46
CA SER A 195 20.11 24.54 -38.35
C SER A 195 19.46 23.15 -38.38
N TYR A 196 19.15 22.63 -39.57
CA TYR A 196 18.57 21.31 -39.77
C TYR A 196 19.55 20.19 -39.42
N PHE A 197 20.80 20.31 -39.88
CA PHE A 197 21.89 19.40 -39.50
C PHE A 197 22.08 19.34 -37.98
N ARG A 198 22.12 20.51 -37.31
CA ARG A 198 22.27 20.58 -35.86
C ARG A 198 21.12 19.86 -35.13
N TRP A 199 19.90 20.03 -35.63
CA TRP A 199 18.72 19.38 -35.06
C TRP A 199 18.77 17.85 -35.22
N ILE A 200 19.09 17.32 -36.41
CA ILE A 200 19.24 15.86 -36.59
C ILE A 200 20.36 15.32 -35.72
N ASN A 201 21.52 15.99 -35.70
CA ASN A 201 22.67 15.59 -34.91
C ASN A 201 22.34 15.52 -33.40
N GLU A 202 21.59 16.49 -32.88
CA GLU A 202 21.11 16.49 -31.49
C GLU A 202 20.10 15.36 -31.23
N MET A 203 19.19 15.10 -32.17
CA MET A 203 18.24 13.97 -32.07
C MET A 203 18.95 12.62 -32.03
N LEU A 204 19.98 12.41 -32.87
CA LEU A 204 20.77 11.17 -32.86
C LEU A 204 21.51 10.96 -31.54
N TYR A 205 21.91 12.03 -30.84
CA TYR A 205 22.53 11.93 -29.51
C TYR A 205 21.56 11.67 -28.36
N THR A 206 20.28 11.99 -28.55
CA THR A 206 19.27 11.94 -27.49
C THR A 206 18.27 10.80 -27.66
N SER A 207 18.45 9.98 -28.69
CA SER A 207 17.57 8.85 -29.03
C SER A 207 18.32 7.51 -28.96
N SER A 208 17.60 6.40 -28.86
CA SER A 208 18.16 5.04 -29.04
C SER A 208 18.36 4.69 -30.53
N SER A 209 19.15 3.66 -30.83
CA SER A 209 19.34 3.17 -32.21
C SER A 209 18.02 2.79 -32.90
N GLU A 210 17.07 2.19 -32.15
CA GLU A 210 15.74 1.84 -32.67
C GLU A 210 14.92 3.08 -33.10
N GLU A 211 15.00 4.17 -32.34
CA GLU A 211 14.28 5.42 -32.62
C GLU A 211 14.91 6.17 -33.79
N ALA A 212 16.25 6.17 -33.88
CA ALA A 212 16.97 6.72 -35.02
C ALA A 212 16.67 5.94 -36.31
N ALA A 213 16.64 4.60 -36.26
CA ALA A 213 16.24 3.77 -37.39
C ALA A 213 14.80 4.08 -37.84
N LYS A 214 13.89 4.29 -36.89
CA LYS A 214 12.50 4.68 -37.19
C LYS A 214 12.44 6.03 -37.90
N LEU A 215 13.17 7.03 -37.40
CA LEU A 215 13.23 8.37 -38.02
C LEU A 215 13.67 8.30 -39.48
N PHE A 216 14.76 7.58 -39.77
CA PHE A 216 15.27 7.45 -41.14
C PHE A 216 14.39 6.57 -42.03
N SER A 217 13.64 5.63 -41.46
CA SER A 217 12.62 4.89 -42.20
C SER A 217 11.40 5.75 -42.59
N GLU A 218 11.05 6.72 -41.75
CA GLU A 218 9.92 7.64 -41.99
C GLU A 218 10.28 8.79 -42.93
N ASP A 219 11.54 9.26 -42.89
CA ASP A 219 12.07 10.27 -43.82
C ASP A 219 13.46 9.89 -44.35
N PRO A 220 13.53 9.15 -45.48
CA PRO A 220 14.80 8.76 -46.10
C PRO A 220 15.68 9.95 -46.54
N HIS A 221 15.08 11.12 -46.83
CA HIS A 221 15.85 12.29 -47.25
C HIS A 221 16.63 12.93 -46.08
N SER A 222 16.19 12.74 -44.84
CA SER A 222 16.87 13.26 -43.65
C SER A 222 18.26 12.64 -43.46
N PHE A 223 18.47 11.37 -43.84
CA PHE A 223 19.79 10.74 -43.76
C PHE A 223 20.79 11.38 -44.73
N ALA A 224 20.38 11.58 -45.99
CA ALA A 224 21.21 12.26 -46.99
C ALA A 224 21.54 13.71 -46.57
N ARG A 225 20.57 14.44 -46.01
CA ARG A 225 20.76 15.81 -45.49
C ARG A 225 21.69 15.87 -44.29
N TYR A 226 21.63 14.87 -43.42
CA TYR A 226 22.55 14.75 -42.29
C TYR A 226 24.00 14.61 -42.78
N HIS A 227 24.25 13.72 -43.76
CA HIS A 227 25.59 13.55 -44.31
C HIS A 227 26.08 14.75 -45.14
N GLU A 228 25.21 15.43 -45.90
CA GLU A 228 25.53 16.70 -46.58
C GLU A 228 26.02 17.75 -45.55
N GLY A 229 25.28 17.89 -44.44
CA GLY A 229 25.66 18.78 -43.35
C GLY A 229 26.94 18.36 -42.64
N TYR A 230 27.16 17.06 -42.43
CA TYR A 230 28.36 16.51 -41.80
C TYR A 230 29.60 16.77 -42.65
N GLU A 231 29.56 16.54 -43.96
CA GLU A 231 30.68 16.80 -44.88
C GLU A 231 31.08 18.28 -44.88
N LEU A 232 30.10 19.20 -44.83
CA LEU A 232 30.35 20.64 -44.70
C LEU A 232 31.00 21.03 -43.36
N GLN A 233 30.80 20.25 -42.30
CA GLN A 233 31.49 20.44 -41.02
C GLN A 233 32.91 19.88 -41.08
N VAL A 234 33.09 18.66 -41.59
CA VAL A 234 34.39 17.99 -41.72
C VAL A 234 35.33 18.79 -42.62
N ALA A 235 34.83 19.43 -43.68
CA ALA A 235 35.65 20.29 -44.56
C ALA A 235 36.27 21.50 -43.84
N LYS A 236 35.77 21.88 -42.66
CA LYS A 236 36.32 22.96 -41.83
C LYS A 236 37.29 22.45 -40.78
N TRP A 237 37.44 21.14 -40.62
CA TRP A 237 38.30 20.56 -39.61
C TRP A 237 39.75 20.55 -40.07
N PRO A 238 40.70 20.91 -39.20
CA PRO A 238 42.12 20.97 -39.57
C PRO A 238 42.74 19.58 -39.81
N VAL A 239 42.15 18.50 -39.29
CA VAL A 239 42.53 17.10 -39.52
C VAL A 239 41.26 16.25 -39.55
N ASN A 240 41.17 15.33 -40.51
CA ASN A 240 40.07 14.36 -40.60
C ASN A 240 40.45 13.07 -39.84
N PRO A 241 39.60 12.56 -38.90
CA PRO A 241 39.82 11.29 -38.21
C PRO A 241 40.11 10.11 -39.14
N LEU A 242 39.56 10.15 -40.35
CA LEU A 242 39.74 9.12 -41.36
C LEU A 242 41.20 9.04 -41.83
N ASP A 243 41.89 10.18 -41.99
CA ASP A 243 43.29 10.22 -42.42
C ASP A 243 44.20 9.54 -41.38
N MET A 244 43.84 9.66 -40.09
CA MET A 244 44.56 9.01 -38.99
C MET A 244 44.41 7.48 -39.03
N LEU A 245 43.19 7.00 -39.29
CA LEU A 245 42.91 5.57 -39.46
C LEU A 245 43.67 5.02 -40.67
N VAL A 246 43.64 5.72 -41.81
CA VAL A 246 44.37 5.32 -43.03
C VAL A 246 45.86 5.18 -42.75
N ASN A 247 46.49 6.18 -42.12
CA ASN A 247 47.91 6.12 -41.75
C ASN A 247 48.23 4.98 -40.79
N TRP A 248 47.31 4.62 -39.89
CA TRP A 248 47.48 3.49 -38.97
C TRP A 248 47.41 2.14 -39.69
N PHE A 249 46.45 1.96 -40.60
CA PHE A 249 46.26 0.73 -41.39
C PHE A 249 47.31 0.51 -42.48
N GLN A 250 47.92 1.57 -43.01
CA GLN A 250 49.07 1.45 -43.94
C GLN A 250 50.23 0.65 -43.33
N LYS A 251 50.36 0.66 -42.00
CA LYS A 251 51.40 -0.07 -41.23
C LYS A 251 50.90 -1.39 -40.64
N LYS A 252 49.82 -1.98 -41.18
CA LYS A 252 49.20 -3.22 -40.67
C LYS A 252 49.06 -4.28 -41.77
N PRO A 253 48.93 -5.57 -41.42
CA PRO A 253 48.78 -6.64 -42.40
C PRO A 253 47.60 -6.40 -43.35
N LYS A 254 47.78 -6.74 -44.63
CA LYS A 254 46.70 -6.67 -45.63
C LYS A 254 45.62 -7.75 -45.41
N SER A 255 45.96 -8.82 -44.69
CA SER A 255 45.06 -9.93 -44.37
C SER A 255 44.02 -9.60 -43.29
N TRP A 256 44.17 -8.48 -42.58
CA TRP A 256 43.22 -8.09 -41.55
C TRP A 256 41.87 -7.71 -42.15
N THR A 257 40.81 -8.14 -41.48
CA THR A 257 39.42 -7.81 -41.79
C THR A 257 38.93 -6.76 -40.79
N VAL A 258 38.26 -5.72 -41.29
CA VAL A 258 37.88 -4.52 -40.53
C VAL A 258 36.38 -4.33 -40.58
N SER A 259 35.74 -4.00 -39.45
CA SER A 259 34.38 -3.45 -39.43
C SER A 259 34.42 -1.95 -39.13
N ASP A 260 33.68 -1.17 -39.93
CA ASP A 260 33.50 0.27 -39.79
C ASP A 260 32.04 0.55 -39.40
N MET A 261 31.82 0.89 -38.13
CA MET A 261 30.49 1.01 -37.52
C MET A 261 30.02 2.47 -37.55
N GLY A 262 28.93 2.75 -38.26
CA GLY A 262 28.47 4.12 -38.54
C GLY A 262 29.32 4.81 -39.60
N CYS A 263 29.56 4.11 -40.70
CA CYS A 263 30.55 4.45 -41.72
C CYS A 263 30.16 5.62 -42.64
N GLY A 264 28.91 6.08 -42.59
CA GLY A 264 28.34 7.03 -43.54
C GLY A 264 28.40 6.53 -44.97
N ASN A 265 29.26 7.13 -45.79
CA ASN A 265 29.46 6.74 -47.20
C ASN A 265 30.60 5.73 -47.43
N ALA A 266 31.08 5.04 -46.38
CA ALA A 266 32.10 4.00 -46.47
C ALA A 266 33.44 4.47 -47.08
N LYS A 267 33.83 5.74 -46.86
CA LYS A 267 35.09 6.28 -47.40
C LYS A 267 36.32 5.47 -46.98
N LEU A 268 36.35 4.91 -45.77
CA LEU A 268 37.48 4.11 -45.27
C LEU A 268 37.81 2.94 -46.20
N GLN A 269 36.79 2.25 -46.70
CA GLN A 269 36.93 1.08 -47.57
C GLN A 269 37.68 1.39 -48.87
N SER A 270 37.58 2.62 -49.38
CA SER A 270 38.31 3.05 -50.59
C SER A 270 39.75 3.50 -50.34
N LEU A 271 40.12 3.73 -49.08
CA LEU A 271 41.40 4.35 -48.69
C LEU A 271 42.41 3.35 -48.10
N ILE A 272 41.98 2.15 -47.72
CA ILE A 272 42.84 1.11 -47.14
C ILE A 272 42.81 -0.18 -47.96
N LYS A 273 43.85 -1.01 -47.82
CA LYS A 273 44.03 -2.25 -48.61
C LYS A 273 43.38 -3.48 -47.96
N GLN A 274 43.00 -3.38 -46.69
CA GLN A 274 42.33 -4.42 -45.92
C GLN A 274 40.86 -4.58 -46.36
N LYS A 275 40.27 -5.75 -46.11
CA LYS A 275 38.84 -5.97 -46.35
C LYS A 275 38.04 -5.21 -45.29
N VAL A 276 37.16 -4.30 -45.71
CA VAL A 276 36.31 -3.51 -44.81
C VAL A 276 34.84 -3.87 -44.99
N TYR A 277 34.14 -4.14 -43.90
CA TYR A 277 32.68 -4.19 -43.83
C TYR A 277 32.17 -2.89 -43.23
N SER A 278 31.46 -2.11 -44.03
CA SER A 278 30.96 -0.79 -43.64
C SER A 278 29.47 -0.86 -43.33
N PHE A 279 29.08 -0.46 -42.11
CA PHE A 279 27.71 -0.57 -41.60
C PHE A 279 27.11 0.79 -41.25
N ASP A 280 25.88 1.06 -41.69
CA ASP A 280 25.10 2.23 -41.29
C ASP A 280 23.59 1.98 -41.42
N PHE A 281 22.73 2.86 -40.89
CA PHE A 281 21.27 2.68 -40.96
C PHE A 281 20.74 2.69 -42.40
N VAL A 282 21.39 3.43 -43.31
CA VAL A 282 20.97 3.58 -44.70
C VAL A 282 22.18 3.38 -45.62
N ALA A 283 22.02 2.53 -46.63
CA ALA A 283 23.05 2.32 -47.64
C ALA A 283 23.07 3.49 -48.65
N LEU A 284 24.01 4.42 -48.50
CA LEU A 284 24.22 5.53 -49.45
C LEU A 284 24.85 5.09 -50.77
N ASN A 285 25.51 3.93 -50.78
CA ASN A 285 26.13 3.31 -51.94
C ASN A 285 26.22 1.78 -51.72
N PRO A 286 26.55 0.99 -52.75
CA PRO A 286 26.59 -0.48 -52.66
C PRO A 286 27.62 -1.04 -51.67
N ASN A 287 28.58 -0.23 -51.20
CA ASN A 287 29.61 -0.66 -50.25
C ASN A 287 29.15 -0.55 -48.79
N VAL A 288 28.01 0.10 -48.52
CA VAL A 288 27.43 0.22 -47.18
C VAL A 288 26.36 -0.86 -46.98
N ILE A 289 26.50 -1.63 -45.91
CA ILE A 289 25.50 -2.60 -45.48
C ILE A 289 24.51 -1.89 -44.56
N ALA A 290 23.25 -1.80 -44.99
CA ALA A 290 22.19 -1.17 -44.22
C ALA A 290 21.77 -2.04 -43.02
N CYS A 291 22.14 -1.64 -41.79
CA CYS A 291 21.71 -2.29 -40.55
C CYS A 291 21.85 -1.36 -39.34
N ASP A 292 21.21 -1.72 -38.23
CA ASP A 292 21.52 -1.12 -36.93
C ASP A 292 22.87 -1.68 -36.45
N MET A 293 23.85 -0.81 -36.18
CA MET A 293 25.19 -1.23 -35.75
C MET A 293 25.22 -1.93 -34.38
N SER A 294 24.12 -1.95 -33.64
CA SER A 294 23.95 -2.83 -32.47
C SER A 294 23.72 -4.31 -32.83
N HIS A 295 23.41 -4.62 -34.09
CA HIS A 295 23.14 -5.97 -34.60
C HIS A 295 23.57 -6.07 -36.08
N VAL A 296 24.86 -6.34 -36.32
CA VAL A 296 25.42 -6.44 -37.67
C VAL A 296 25.34 -7.87 -38.22
N PRO A 297 25.17 -8.06 -39.54
CA PRO A 297 25.02 -9.37 -40.17
C PRO A 297 26.38 -10.09 -40.38
N LEU A 298 27.24 -10.09 -39.36
CA LEU A 298 28.50 -10.85 -39.34
C LEU A 298 28.38 -12.00 -38.33
N SER A 299 29.07 -13.11 -38.61
CA SER A 299 29.25 -14.19 -37.62
C SER A 299 30.12 -13.71 -36.46
N ASP A 300 30.12 -14.47 -35.37
CA ASP A 300 31.03 -14.20 -34.25
C ASP A 300 32.49 -14.32 -34.71
N GLU A 301 33.39 -13.54 -34.11
CA GLU A 301 34.84 -13.56 -34.37
C GLU A 301 35.24 -13.40 -35.86
N ASN A 302 34.45 -12.64 -36.63
CA ASN A 302 34.67 -12.48 -38.06
C ASN A 302 35.75 -11.45 -38.41
N VAL A 303 36.02 -10.47 -37.55
CA VAL A 303 36.90 -9.33 -37.85
C VAL A 303 38.10 -9.22 -36.90
N ASP A 304 39.20 -8.68 -37.41
CA ASP A 304 40.43 -8.42 -36.65
C ASP A 304 40.40 -7.03 -35.99
N VAL A 305 39.69 -6.06 -36.60
CA VAL A 305 39.55 -4.69 -36.09
C VAL A 305 38.11 -4.19 -36.22
N CYS A 306 37.59 -3.54 -35.17
CA CYS A 306 36.27 -2.89 -35.18
C CYS A 306 36.45 -1.41 -34.83
N ILE A 307 35.80 -0.53 -35.59
CA ILE A 307 36.01 0.92 -35.52
C ILE A 307 34.69 1.62 -35.23
N PHE A 308 34.71 2.51 -34.24
CA PHE A 308 33.71 3.56 -34.07
C PHE A 308 34.39 4.93 -34.26
N SER A 309 34.15 5.58 -35.40
CA SER A 309 34.72 6.89 -35.70
C SER A 309 33.63 7.95 -35.68
N LEU A 310 33.54 8.69 -34.58
CA LEU A 310 32.51 9.70 -34.31
C LEU A 310 31.08 9.18 -34.39
N SER A 311 30.89 7.87 -34.30
CA SER A 311 29.62 7.17 -34.53
C SER A 311 28.92 6.70 -33.26
N LEU A 312 29.49 6.92 -32.06
CA LEU A 312 28.84 6.58 -30.78
C LEU A 312 27.78 7.63 -30.40
N MET A 313 26.74 7.72 -31.24
CA MET A 313 25.71 8.74 -31.14
C MET A 313 24.56 8.33 -30.23
N GLY A 314 23.98 7.14 -30.40
CA GLY A 314 22.77 6.74 -29.66
C GLY A 314 22.96 6.54 -28.15
N SER A 315 21.84 6.57 -27.41
CA SER A 315 21.80 6.36 -25.95
C SER A 315 22.17 4.94 -25.49
N ASN A 316 22.15 3.96 -26.39
CA ASN A 316 22.45 2.54 -26.14
C ASN A 316 23.88 2.12 -26.51
N ILE A 317 24.88 2.94 -26.16
CA ILE A 317 26.31 2.69 -26.47
C ILE A 317 26.78 1.29 -26.05
N ALA A 318 26.27 0.77 -24.93
CA ALA A 318 26.62 -0.57 -24.45
C ALA A 318 26.29 -1.68 -25.46
N ASP A 319 25.18 -1.55 -26.21
CA ASP A 319 24.82 -2.54 -27.23
C ASP A 319 25.82 -2.50 -28.40
N TYR A 320 26.31 -1.32 -28.77
CA TYR A 320 27.34 -1.18 -29.81
C TYR A 320 28.67 -1.82 -29.40
N ILE A 321 29.09 -1.59 -28.15
CA ILE A 321 30.33 -2.16 -27.62
C ILE A 321 30.21 -3.69 -27.48
N LEU A 322 29.07 -4.21 -27.04
CA LEU A 322 28.82 -5.65 -27.00
C LEU A 322 28.86 -6.27 -28.40
N GLU A 323 28.23 -5.63 -29.38
CA GLU A 323 28.24 -6.13 -30.75
C GLU A 323 29.65 -6.11 -31.35
N SER A 324 30.45 -5.10 -31.02
CA SER A 324 31.87 -5.08 -31.38
C SER A 324 32.67 -6.22 -30.74
N ASN A 325 32.36 -6.60 -29.49
CA ASN A 325 33.00 -7.73 -28.82
C ASN A 325 32.67 -9.06 -29.51
N ARG A 326 31.40 -9.23 -29.91
CA ARG A 326 30.91 -10.43 -30.59
C ARG A 326 31.62 -10.67 -31.93
N ILE A 327 31.75 -9.64 -32.75
CA ILE A 327 32.35 -9.76 -34.09
C ILE A 327 33.88 -9.78 -34.08
N LEU A 328 34.53 -9.27 -33.03
CA LEU A 328 35.98 -9.26 -32.91
C LEU A 328 36.53 -10.64 -32.53
N ARG A 329 37.57 -11.08 -33.23
CA ARG A 329 38.38 -12.24 -32.81
C ARG A 329 39.00 -12.02 -31.44
N ILE A 330 39.35 -13.12 -30.77
CA ILE A 330 40.22 -13.06 -29.58
C ILE A 330 41.50 -12.31 -29.95
N ASN A 331 41.91 -11.38 -29.10
CA ASN A 331 43.02 -10.44 -29.31
C ASN A 331 42.81 -9.40 -30.43
N GLY A 332 41.63 -9.34 -31.04
CA GLY A 332 41.23 -8.31 -32.01
C GLY A 332 41.17 -6.90 -31.40
N ILE A 333 41.24 -5.87 -32.23
CA ILE A 333 41.39 -4.48 -31.78
C ILE A 333 40.09 -3.70 -31.94
N LEU A 334 39.60 -3.11 -30.85
CA LEU A 334 38.54 -2.10 -30.86
C LEU A 334 39.18 -0.70 -30.89
N ILE A 335 38.81 0.11 -31.89
CA ILE A 335 39.25 1.51 -32.02
C ILE A 335 38.05 2.42 -31.87
N ILE A 336 38.09 3.30 -30.87
CA ILE A 336 37.07 4.33 -30.62
C ILE A 336 37.72 5.71 -30.82
N ILE A 337 37.16 6.50 -31.73
CA ILE A 337 37.56 7.89 -31.98
C ILE A 337 36.35 8.78 -31.71
N GLU A 338 36.43 9.60 -30.66
CA GLU A 338 35.33 10.46 -30.24
C GLU A 338 35.81 11.82 -29.75
N ILE A 339 34.93 12.82 -29.75
CA ILE A 339 35.26 14.16 -29.24
C ILE A 339 35.41 14.08 -27.71
N LEU A 340 36.49 14.64 -27.16
CA LEU A 340 36.85 14.66 -25.74
C LEU A 340 35.70 15.16 -24.86
N SER A 341 34.99 16.21 -25.29
CA SER A 341 33.83 16.77 -24.58
C SER A 341 32.64 15.79 -24.46
N ARG A 342 32.63 14.68 -25.21
CA ARG A 342 31.61 13.63 -25.11
C ARG A 342 31.85 12.68 -23.95
N PHE A 343 33.05 12.65 -23.38
CA PHE A 343 33.36 11.82 -22.23
C PHE A 343 33.14 12.61 -20.94
N GLN A 344 32.17 12.20 -20.12
CA GLN A 344 31.99 12.77 -18.78
C GLN A 344 33.22 12.48 -17.90
N SER A 345 33.81 11.30 -18.05
CA SER A 345 35.10 10.92 -17.48
C SER A 345 35.71 9.81 -18.31
N LEU A 346 36.86 10.08 -18.93
CA LEU A 346 37.59 9.08 -19.72
C LEU A 346 37.95 7.85 -18.90
N ARG A 347 38.31 8.04 -17.62
CA ARG A 347 38.62 6.93 -16.71
C ARG A 347 37.41 6.03 -16.46
N LYS A 348 36.21 6.61 -16.31
CA LYS A 348 34.97 5.83 -16.13
C LYS A 348 34.57 5.14 -17.43
N PHE A 349 34.71 5.82 -18.56
CA PHE A 349 34.45 5.23 -19.88
C PHE A 349 35.37 4.03 -20.14
N ARG A 350 36.68 4.18 -19.90
CA ARG A 350 37.66 3.09 -20.04
C ARG A 350 37.29 1.89 -19.18
N LYS A 351 37.04 2.08 -17.89
CA LYS A 351 36.60 1.00 -17.00
C LYS A 351 35.30 0.35 -17.47
N ALA A 352 34.34 1.14 -17.96
CA ALA A 352 33.08 0.60 -18.47
C ALA A 352 33.30 -0.27 -19.72
N VAL A 353 34.20 0.13 -20.63
CA VAL A 353 34.56 -0.69 -21.81
C VAL A 353 35.36 -1.93 -21.40
N GLU A 354 36.23 -1.83 -20.38
CA GLU A 354 36.97 -2.99 -19.85
C GLU A 354 36.02 -4.09 -19.34
N ASN A 355 34.88 -3.71 -18.73
CA ASN A 355 33.84 -4.66 -18.31
C ASN A 355 33.17 -5.41 -19.48
N PHE A 356 33.29 -4.92 -20.72
CA PHE A 356 32.76 -5.60 -21.92
C PHE A 356 33.77 -6.57 -22.55
N GLY A 357 34.77 -7.05 -21.80
CA GLY A 357 35.74 -8.05 -22.27
C GLY A 357 36.89 -7.45 -23.07
N PHE A 358 37.21 -6.17 -22.84
CA PHE A 358 38.30 -5.47 -23.49
C PHE A 358 39.40 -5.09 -22.51
N GLU A 359 40.65 -5.08 -22.96
CA GLU A 359 41.79 -4.59 -22.22
C GLU A 359 42.32 -3.33 -22.92
N PHE A 360 42.51 -2.26 -22.16
CA PHE A 360 42.99 -1.01 -22.71
C PHE A 360 44.48 -1.09 -23.12
N LYS A 361 44.81 -0.73 -24.37
CA LYS A 361 46.19 -0.77 -24.88
C LYS A 361 46.82 0.61 -25.09
N GLN A 362 46.11 1.53 -25.73
CA GLN A 362 46.72 2.81 -26.10
C GLN A 362 45.72 3.98 -26.05
N GLN A 363 46.17 5.12 -25.53
CA GLN A 363 45.47 6.40 -25.55
C GLN A 363 46.27 7.39 -26.41
N GLU A 364 45.61 8.09 -27.34
CA GLU A 364 46.21 9.24 -28.05
C GLU A 364 45.28 10.46 -27.94
N ASP A 365 45.81 11.60 -27.49
CA ASP A 365 45.06 12.85 -27.28
C ASP A 365 45.48 13.90 -28.31
N GLN A 366 44.54 14.34 -29.14
CA GLN A 366 44.74 15.38 -30.15
C GLN A 366 44.24 16.74 -29.62
N ARG A 367 45.05 17.34 -28.73
CA ARG A 367 44.71 18.57 -27.98
C ARG A 367 44.29 19.76 -28.84
N LYS A 368 44.75 19.87 -30.10
CA LYS A 368 44.37 20.96 -31.02
C LYS A 368 42.93 20.86 -31.53
N GLN A 369 42.27 19.69 -31.41
CA GLN A 369 40.94 19.42 -31.98
C GLN A 369 39.94 18.84 -30.96
N GLY A 370 40.42 18.51 -29.75
CA GLY A 370 39.59 17.88 -28.74
C GLY A 370 39.07 16.50 -29.16
N LEU A 371 39.86 15.72 -29.91
CA LEU A 371 39.56 14.33 -30.26
C LEU A 371 40.36 13.38 -29.36
N GLN A 372 39.71 12.30 -28.94
CA GLN A 372 40.30 11.25 -28.12
C GLN A 372 40.23 9.91 -28.85
N ILE A 373 41.37 9.24 -28.96
CA ILE A 373 41.50 7.91 -29.56
C ILE A 373 41.79 6.90 -28.46
N LEU A 374 41.01 5.82 -28.44
CA LEU A 374 41.16 4.70 -27.53
C LEU A 374 41.32 3.42 -28.36
N LYS A 375 42.41 2.70 -28.14
CA LYS A 375 42.64 1.36 -28.71
C LYS A 375 42.59 0.33 -27.60
N LEU A 376 41.68 -0.62 -27.72
CA LEU A 376 41.47 -1.69 -26.75
C LEU A 376 41.59 -3.04 -27.45
N GLN A 377 42.09 -4.04 -26.74
CA GLN A 377 42.22 -5.41 -27.23
C GLN A 377 41.09 -6.26 -26.66
N ASN A 378 40.43 -7.05 -27.50
CA ASN A 378 39.45 -8.03 -27.05
C ASN A 378 40.19 -9.16 -26.34
N VAL A 379 40.01 -9.29 -25.02
CA VAL A 379 40.68 -10.34 -24.24
C VAL A 379 39.78 -11.55 -23.97
N LYS A 380 38.46 -11.42 -24.20
CA LYS A 380 37.40 -12.37 -23.78
C LYS A 380 37.50 -12.76 -22.30
N ILE A 381 36.41 -12.64 -21.56
CA ILE A 381 36.39 -13.12 -20.17
C ILE A 381 36.30 -14.65 -20.21
N GLU A 382 37.42 -15.32 -19.94
CA GLU A 382 37.49 -16.77 -19.79
C GLU A 382 37.04 -17.16 -18.38
N LEU A 383 35.72 -17.26 -18.17
CA LEU A 383 35.19 -18.26 -17.27
C LEU A 383 34.69 -19.42 -18.11
N ALA A 384 35.26 -20.59 -17.87
CA ALA A 384 34.88 -21.85 -18.50
C ALA A 384 33.35 -21.99 -18.56
N VAL A 385 32.85 -22.16 -19.78
CA VAL A 385 31.44 -22.36 -20.11
C VAL A 385 30.94 -23.59 -19.36
N VAL A 386 29.98 -23.41 -18.44
CA VAL A 386 29.24 -24.54 -17.85
C VAL A 386 27.77 -24.16 -17.67
N GLN A 387 27.02 -24.11 -18.78
CA GLN A 387 25.58 -24.29 -18.69
C GLN A 387 25.29 -25.78 -18.59
N GLN A 388 25.01 -26.24 -17.37
CA GLN A 388 24.70 -27.64 -17.09
C GLN A 388 23.42 -27.78 -16.29
N THR A 389 22.60 -28.74 -16.70
CA THR A 389 21.45 -29.23 -15.94
C THR A 389 21.76 -30.65 -15.49
N VAL A 390 21.74 -30.87 -14.18
CA VAL A 390 21.97 -32.18 -13.57
C VAL A 390 20.68 -32.67 -12.92
N TYR A 391 20.23 -33.85 -13.32
CA TYR A 391 19.14 -34.55 -12.66
C TYR A 391 19.66 -35.84 -12.02
N LYS A 392 19.63 -35.90 -10.69
CA LYS A 392 19.95 -37.08 -9.90
C LYS A 392 18.65 -37.83 -9.61
N ALA A 393 18.55 -39.06 -10.11
CA ALA A 393 17.37 -39.87 -9.88
C ALA A 393 17.34 -40.47 -8.45
N PRO A 394 16.16 -40.79 -7.89
CA PRO A 394 16.07 -41.41 -6.57
C PRO A 394 16.83 -42.74 -6.51
N GLY A 395 17.66 -42.91 -5.48
CA GLY A 395 18.47 -44.12 -5.26
C GLY A 395 19.78 -44.17 -6.04
N GLN A 396 20.07 -43.19 -6.91
CA GLN A 396 21.29 -43.14 -7.71
C GLN A 396 22.33 -42.21 -7.08
N ALA A 397 23.58 -42.65 -6.97
CA ALA A 397 24.69 -41.81 -6.49
C ALA A 397 25.19 -40.82 -7.58
N ASN A 398 25.11 -41.24 -8.85
CA ASN A 398 25.48 -40.44 -10.01
C ASN A 398 24.29 -39.60 -10.51
N GLY A 399 24.57 -38.40 -11.00
CA GLY A 399 23.57 -37.56 -11.68
C GLY A 399 23.63 -37.77 -13.20
N LYS A 400 22.49 -37.66 -13.89
CA LYS A 400 22.47 -37.49 -15.35
C LYS A 400 22.67 -36.01 -15.68
N ILE A 401 23.48 -35.69 -16.69
CA ILE A 401 23.86 -34.32 -17.06
C ILE A 401 23.42 -34.03 -18.51
N ILE A 402 22.92 -32.82 -18.74
CA ILE A 402 22.76 -32.23 -20.07
C ILE A 402 23.51 -30.89 -20.12
N GLU A 403 24.27 -30.71 -21.19
CA GLU A 403 24.95 -29.46 -21.56
C GLU A 403 24.20 -28.75 -22.68
N ALA A 404 24.27 -27.43 -22.72
CA ALA A 404 23.52 -26.60 -23.66
C ALA A 404 24.14 -26.50 -25.07
N THR A 405 25.19 -27.28 -25.36
CA THR A 405 26.04 -27.12 -26.55
C THR A 405 25.46 -27.77 -27.82
N SER A 406 24.51 -28.71 -27.70
CA SER A 406 23.65 -29.21 -28.80
C SER A 406 22.52 -30.09 -28.24
N ALA A 407 21.61 -30.61 -29.08
CA ALA A 407 20.56 -31.55 -28.68
C ALA A 407 21.14 -32.91 -28.24
N ALA A 408 21.94 -32.92 -27.17
CA ALA A 408 22.55 -34.11 -26.61
C ALA A 408 21.54 -34.88 -25.75
N ALA A 409 21.58 -36.21 -25.83
CA ALA A 409 20.91 -37.07 -24.88
C ALA A 409 21.50 -36.83 -23.47
N TRP A 410 20.69 -37.03 -22.42
CA TRP A 410 21.20 -37.11 -21.05
C TRP A 410 22.37 -38.08 -20.97
N GLN A 411 23.51 -37.62 -20.45
CA GLN A 411 24.70 -38.43 -20.24
C GLN A 411 24.87 -38.75 -18.76
N ASP A 412 25.55 -39.84 -18.44
CA ASP A 412 25.97 -40.10 -17.07
C ASP A 412 27.02 -39.08 -16.62
N GLY A 413 26.85 -38.56 -15.42
CA GLY A 413 27.88 -37.76 -14.77
C GLY A 413 29.13 -38.62 -14.53
N ALA A 414 30.30 -38.04 -14.78
CA ALA A 414 31.57 -38.76 -14.75
C ALA A 414 31.92 -39.38 -13.37
N GLN A 415 31.36 -38.86 -12.28
CA GLN A 415 31.53 -39.37 -10.91
C GLN A 415 30.26 -39.17 -10.06
N ALA A 416 30.17 -39.89 -8.95
CA ALA A 416 29.11 -39.73 -7.95
C ALA A 416 29.14 -38.33 -7.32
N LEU A 417 27.96 -37.77 -7.02
CA LEU A 417 27.83 -36.43 -6.42
C LEU A 417 28.42 -36.31 -5.01
N SER A 418 28.73 -37.44 -4.37
CA SER A 418 29.44 -37.48 -3.08
C SER A 418 30.95 -37.32 -3.19
N ASN A 419 31.52 -37.50 -4.39
CA ASN A 419 32.95 -37.33 -4.61
C ASN A 419 33.29 -35.85 -4.82
N ASN A 420 34.34 -35.34 -4.19
CA ASN A 420 34.77 -33.95 -4.41
C ASN A 420 35.38 -33.72 -5.81
N ASN A 421 35.95 -34.76 -6.42
CA ASN A 421 36.64 -34.65 -7.71
C ASN A 421 35.86 -35.35 -8.83
N GLY A 422 35.95 -34.80 -10.03
CA GLY A 422 35.49 -35.46 -11.25
C GLY A 422 34.00 -35.35 -11.56
N HIS A 423 33.22 -34.57 -10.82
CA HIS A 423 31.90 -34.14 -11.26
C HIS A 423 31.80 -32.61 -11.32
N SER A 424 30.98 -32.12 -12.24
CA SER A 424 30.94 -30.71 -12.60
C SER A 424 30.50 -29.78 -11.48
N PHE A 425 29.57 -30.23 -10.63
CA PHE A 425 29.02 -29.38 -9.58
C PHE A 425 29.97 -29.14 -8.40
N ALA A 426 30.85 -30.11 -8.07
CA ALA A 426 31.90 -29.89 -7.08
C ALA A 426 32.92 -28.89 -7.63
N LYS A 427 33.24 -28.99 -8.93
CA LYS A 427 34.07 -28.02 -9.64
C LYS A 427 33.46 -26.61 -9.61
N THR A 428 32.17 -26.46 -9.92
CA THR A 428 31.48 -25.15 -9.86
C THR A 428 31.48 -24.56 -8.43
N LEU A 429 31.38 -25.40 -7.40
CA LEU A 429 31.38 -24.97 -6.01
C LEU A 429 32.77 -24.89 -5.38
N GLU A 430 33.85 -25.16 -6.10
CA GLU A 430 35.20 -25.28 -5.50
C GLU A 430 35.62 -24.02 -4.73
N HIS A 431 35.24 -22.83 -5.23
CA HIS A 431 35.50 -21.54 -4.59
C HIS A 431 34.42 -21.11 -3.58
N VAL A 432 33.32 -21.85 -3.49
CA VAL A 432 32.27 -21.72 -2.46
C VAL A 432 32.67 -22.51 -1.21
N VAL A 433 33.33 -23.66 -1.40
CA VAL A 433 33.85 -24.54 -0.34
C VAL A 433 35.25 -24.14 0.13
N GLY A 434 36.08 -23.59 -0.76
CA GLY A 434 37.43 -23.09 -0.48
C GLY A 434 37.52 -21.60 -0.19
N ASN A 435 38.70 -21.17 0.28
CA ASN A 435 39.05 -19.75 0.39
C ASN A 435 39.69 -19.25 -0.90
N ASP A 436 38.98 -18.36 -1.61
CA ASP A 436 39.49 -17.64 -2.77
C ASP A 436 39.34 -16.14 -2.52
N ASN A 437 40.42 -15.39 -2.78
CA ASN A 437 40.43 -13.95 -2.59
C ASN A 437 39.52 -13.23 -3.58
N ASN A 438 39.40 -13.76 -4.80
CA ASN A 438 38.72 -13.15 -5.93
C ASN A 438 37.29 -13.68 -6.15
N VAL A 439 36.84 -14.67 -5.38
CA VAL A 439 35.48 -15.19 -5.47
C VAL A 439 34.72 -14.89 -4.18
N LYS A 440 33.49 -14.40 -4.35
CA LYS A 440 32.53 -14.12 -3.28
C LYS A 440 31.18 -14.71 -3.65
N PHE A 441 30.36 -15.06 -2.68
CA PHE A 441 29.07 -15.69 -2.94
C PHE A 441 28.01 -15.40 -1.87
N LEU A 442 26.77 -15.58 -2.28
CA LEU A 442 25.58 -15.57 -1.45
C LEU A 442 24.85 -16.89 -1.60
N ALA A 443 24.67 -17.62 -0.49
CA ALA A 443 24.00 -18.90 -0.47
C ALA A 443 22.64 -18.79 0.25
N TYR A 444 21.62 -19.40 -0.36
CA TYR A 444 20.26 -19.39 0.17
C TYR A 444 19.62 -20.77 0.12
N ASN A 445 18.95 -21.17 1.20
CA ASN A 445 18.32 -22.48 1.30
C ASN A 445 17.23 -22.45 2.36
N ASN A 446 16.05 -23.02 2.06
CA ASN A 446 14.97 -23.12 3.02
C ASN A 446 15.21 -24.15 4.14
N ALA A 447 16.20 -25.03 3.97
CA ALA A 447 16.73 -25.94 4.97
C ALA A 447 18.27 -25.88 4.90
N PRO A 448 18.91 -24.82 5.44
CA PRO A 448 20.35 -24.65 5.30
C PRO A 448 21.13 -25.68 6.15
N PRO A 449 22.38 -26.00 5.75
CA PRO A 449 23.22 -26.93 6.50
C PRO A 449 23.47 -26.45 7.94
N GLY A 450 23.48 -27.39 8.89
CA GLY A 450 23.81 -27.12 10.29
C GLY A 450 22.76 -26.37 11.11
N VAL A 451 21.61 -25.97 10.52
CA VAL A 451 20.54 -25.29 11.25
C VAL A 451 19.26 -26.13 11.23
N PRO A 452 18.95 -26.85 12.32
CA PRO A 452 17.70 -27.59 12.41
C PRO A 452 16.50 -26.63 12.51
N SER A 453 15.40 -27.00 11.84
CA SER A 453 14.07 -26.43 12.08
C SER A 453 13.85 -24.96 11.71
N ILE A 454 14.53 -24.40 10.70
CA ILE A 454 14.19 -23.04 10.22
C ILE A 454 12.85 -23.05 9.48
N LYS A 455 11.90 -22.24 9.97
CA LYS A 455 10.59 -22.07 9.34
C LYS A 455 10.63 -20.95 8.30
N THR A 456 10.42 -21.32 7.04
CA THR A 456 10.25 -20.37 5.93
C THR A 456 9.17 -20.84 4.96
N LYS A 457 8.56 -19.89 4.26
CA LYS A 457 7.53 -20.14 3.24
C LYS A 457 8.08 -20.20 1.82
N SER A 458 9.35 -19.82 1.68
CA SER A 458 10.13 -20.01 0.46
C SER A 458 10.58 -21.46 0.38
N ASN A 459 10.47 -22.06 -0.80
CA ASN A 459 11.08 -23.35 -1.09
C ASN A 459 12.39 -23.21 -1.88
N SER A 460 12.76 -21.97 -2.23
CA SER A 460 13.90 -21.67 -3.09
C SER A 460 15.21 -21.99 -2.41
N LYS A 461 16.11 -22.62 -3.17
CA LYS A 461 17.49 -22.91 -2.77
C LYS A 461 18.44 -22.64 -3.93
N GLY A 462 19.64 -22.18 -3.61
CA GLY A 462 20.64 -21.85 -4.61
C GLY A 462 21.82 -21.05 -4.09
N VAL A 463 22.69 -20.69 -5.02
CA VAL A 463 23.92 -19.94 -4.76
C VAL A 463 24.10 -18.90 -5.86
N ILE A 464 24.50 -17.70 -5.50
CA ILE A 464 24.99 -16.67 -6.42
C ILE A 464 26.48 -16.52 -6.15
N ILE A 465 27.32 -16.79 -7.15
CA ILE A 465 28.78 -16.68 -7.08
C ILE A 465 29.18 -15.50 -7.95
N LEU A 466 30.11 -14.68 -7.47
CA LEU A 466 30.64 -13.48 -8.11
C LEU A 466 32.16 -13.53 -8.12
N ALA A 467 32.77 -13.30 -9.29
CA ALA A 467 34.18 -12.98 -9.40
C ALA A 467 34.38 -11.46 -9.17
N THR A 468 35.32 -11.06 -8.31
CA THR A 468 35.59 -9.64 -8.00
C THR A 468 36.59 -9.00 -8.96
N ASN A 469 37.17 -9.78 -9.88
CA ASN A 469 38.18 -9.33 -10.84
C ASN A 469 37.70 -9.39 -12.30
N ALA A 470 36.46 -9.81 -12.56
CA ALA A 470 35.88 -9.92 -13.89
C ALA A 470 34.35 -9.71 -13.84
N ASP A 471 33.73 -9.22 -14.93
CA ASP A 471 32.26 -9.17 -15.06
C ASP A 471 31.72 -10.58 -15.32
N SER A 472 31.80 -11.44 -14.31
CA SER A 472 31.31 -12.81 -14.38
C SER A 472 30.78 -13.31 -13.05
N ALA A 473 29.63 -13.94 -13.13
CA ALA A 473 28.92 -14.53 -12.02
C ALA A 473 28.28 -15.85 -12.43
N ALA A 474 27.97 -16.69 -11.45
CA ALA A 474 27.20 -17.91 -11.65
C ALA A 474 25.95 -17.89 -10.76
N TRP A 475 24.82 -18.29 -11.31
CA TRP A 475 23.60 -18.53 -10.55
C TRP A 475 23.23 -20.01 -10.60
N ILE A 476 23.21 -20.59 -9.41
CA ILE A 476 22.88 -21.98 -9.18
C ILE A 476 21.52 -22.06 -8.52
N VAL A 477 20.64 -22.90 -9.06
CA VAL A 477 19.33 -23.24 -8.48
C VAL A 477 19.27 -24.74 -8.24
N HIS A 478 18.89 -25.17 -7.05
CA HIS A 478 18.82 -26.59 -6.71
C HIS A 478 17.65 -26.94 -5.78
N THR A 479 17.45 -28.24 -5.58
CA THR A 479 16.39 -28.80 -4.72
C THR A 479 16.92 -29.42 -3.41
N VAL A 480 18.24 -29.57 -3.28
CA VAL A 480 18.92 -30.30 -2.19
C VAL A 480 18.84 -29.57 -0.84
N PRO A 481 18.21 -30.13 0.21
CA PRO A 481 18.27 -29.58 1.58
C PRO A 481 19.65 -29.82 2.21
N GLY A 482 20.06 -28.94 3.14
CA GLY A 482 21.33 -29.06 3.85
C GLY A 482 22.57 -28.78 3.00
N PHE A 483 22.43 -28.02 1.90
CA PHE A 483 23.48 -27.84 0.89
C PHE A 483 23.44 -26.44 0.25
N PRO A 484 24.57 -25.86 -0.18
CA PRO A 484 25.94 -26.27 0.14
C PRO A 484 26.33 -25.79 1.55
N THR A 485 27.32 -26.44 2.16
CA THR A 485 27.96 -25.93 3.37
C THR A 485 29.02 -24.91 2.97
N ALA A 486 28.82 -23.65 3.33
CA ALA A 486 29.69 -22.55 2.95
C ALA A 486 31.04 -22.62 3.67
N LYS A 487 32.15 -22.39 2.96
CA LYS A 487 33.53 -22.31 3.50
C LYS A 487 34.00 -23.55 4.29
N THR A 488 33.45 -24.71 3.98
CA THR A 488 33.90 -26.01 4.47
C THR A 488 34.18 -26.92 3.29
N ALA A 489 34.99 -27.96 3.47
CA ALA A 489 35.21 -28.98 2.44
C ALA A 489 33.89 -29.47 1.82
N TYR A 490 33.90 -29.74 0.51
CA TYR A 490 32.74 -30.20 -0.23
C TYR A 490 32.10 -31.42 0.45
N SER A 491 30.80 -31.31 0.72
CA SER A 491 30.04 -32.36 1.39
C SER A 491 28.65 -32.47 0.78
N TRP A 492 28.34 -33.64 0.24
CA TRP A 492 27.00 -33.98 -0.23
C TRP A 492 26.17 -34.61 0.90
N PRO A 493 24.91 -34.17 1.13
CA PRO A 493 24.03 -34.81 2.10
C PRO A 493 23.67 -36.24 1.69
N VAL A 494 24.35 -37.24 2.26
CA VAL A 494 24.19 -38.66 1.88
C VAL A 494 22.73 -39.15 2.01
N ALA A 495 21.98 -38.63 2.99
CA ALA A 495 20.55 -38.94 3.17
C ALA A 495 19.69 -38.58 1.94
N GLU A 496 20.14 -37.61 1.13
CA GLU A 496 19.45 -37.19 -0.08
C GLU A 496 19.77 -38.09 -1.30
N ASN A 497 20.56 -39.15 -1.14
CA ASN A 497 20.73 -40.19 -2.15
C ASN A 497 19.44 -40.96 -2.43
N ALA A 498 18.57 -41.11 -1.43
CA ALA A 498 17.30 -41.80 -1.59
C ALA A 498 16.26 -41.00 -2.40
N ARG A 499 16.55 -39.73 -2.73
CA ARG A 499 15.58 -38.80 -3.34
C ARG A 499 16.06 -38.26 -4.68
N GLY A 500 15.09 -37.90 -5.52
CA GLY A 500 15.34 -37.25 -6.81
C GLY A 500 15.63 -35.75 -6.64
N HIS A 501 16.69 -35.25 -7.27
CA HIS A 501 17.12 -33.86 -7.20
C HIS A 501 17.47 -33.28 -8.58
N LEU A 502 17.15 -32.00 -8.75
CA LEU A 502 17.49 -31.20 -9.92
C LEU A 502 18.41 -30.05 -9.49
N LEU A 503 19.47 -29.82 -10.26
CA LEU A 503 20.41 -28.71 -10.12
C LEU A 503 20.62 -28.05 -11.50
N ILE A 504 20.60 -26.73 -11.52
CA ILE A 504 20.80 -25.92 -12.73
C ILE A 504 21.89 -24.89 -12.42
N CYS A 505 22.91 -24.83 -13.28
CA CYS A 505 23.97 -23.82 -13.23
C CYS A 505 23.88 -22.92 -14.46
N LEU A 506 23.89 -21.61 -14.23
CA LEU A 506 23.86 -20.57 -15.27
C LEU A 506 25.04 -19.62 -15.08
N THR A 507 25.92 -19.52 -16.07
CA THR A 507 26.92 -18.45 -16.15
C THR A 507 26.24 -17.17 -16.64
N ILE A 508 26.43 -16.05 -15.93
CA ILE A 508 25.78 -14.76 -16.15
C ILE A 508 26.76 -13.61 -15.90
N SER A 509 26.48 -12.43 -16.46
CA SER A 509 27.22 -11.22 -16.08
C SER A 509 26.80 -10.72 -14.69
N GLU A 510 27.70 -10.02 -13.99
CA GLU A 510 27.45 -9.40 -12.68
C GLU A 510 26.24 -8.45 -12.74
N THR A 511 26.09 -7.73 -13.85
CA THR A 511 24.98 -6.81 -14.11
C THR A 511 23.60 -7.45 -14.00
N GLN A 512 23.49 -8.78 -14.11
CA GLN A 512 22.23 -9.52 -14.04
C GLN A 512 21.84 -9.96 -12.62
N ILE A 513 22.78 -9.90 -11.67
CA ILE A 513 22.56 -10.28 -10.27
C ILE A 513 21.41 -9.48 -9.66
N ASN A 514 21.31 -8.17 -9.95
CA ASN A 514 20.25 -7.33 -9.38
C ASN A 514 18.85 -7.74 -9.85
N ALA A 515 18.71 -8.27 -11.08
CA ALA A 515 17.45 -8.78 -11.60
C ALA A 515 17.06 -10.11 -10.92
N ILE A 516 18.05 -10.99 -10.70
CA ILE A 516 17.85 -12.22 -9.92
C ILE A 516 17.46 -11.88 -8.49
N ALA A 517 18.17 -10.94 -7.87
CA ALA A 517 17.90 -10.50 -6.51
C ALA A 517 16.50 -9.89 -6.36
N ALA A 518 16.03 -9.10 -7.34
CA ALA A 518 14.66 -8.57 -7.33
C ALA A 518 13.59 -9.67 -7.36
N SER A 519 13.88 -10.78 -8.06
CA SER A 519 13.03 -11.98 -8.08
C SER A 519 13.07 -12.72 -6.74
N LEU A 520 14.27 -13.00 -6.22
CA LEU A 520 14.46 -13.67 -4.94
C LEU A 520 13.87 -12.87 -3.76
N LEU A 521 13.94 -11.54 -3.80
CA LEU A 521 13.35 -10.66 -2.79
C LEU A 521 11.85 -10.86 -2.64
N LEU A 522 11.14 -11.20 -3.72
CA LEU A 522 9.71 -11.52 -3.67
C LEU A 522 9.45 -12.90 -3.07
N VAL A 523 10.30 -13.89 -3.36
CA VAL A 523 10.13 -15.27 -2.88
C VAL A 523 10.61 -15.44 -1.44
N GLN A 524 11.42 -14.52 -0.92
CA GLN A 524 11.89 -14.45 0.47
C GLN A 524 12.65 -15.72 0.93
N PRO A 525 13.70 -16.14 0.20
CA PRO A 525 14.54 -17.26 0.65
C PRO A 525 15.33 -16.89 1.91
N ILE A 526 15.74 -17.90 2.68
CA ILE A 526 16.67 -17.71 3.78
C ILE A 526 18.08 -17.61 3.20
N ILE A 527 18.73 -16.48 3.40
CA ILE A 527 20.15 -16.30 3.13
C ILE A 527 20.91 -16.83 4.36
N HIS A 528 21.70 -17.89 4.19
CA HIS A 528 22.46 -18.50 5.30
C HIS A 528 23.95 -18.18 5.23
N TYR A 529 24.44 -17.65 4.10
CA TYR A 529 25.79 -17.15 3.96
C TYR A 529 25.84 -16.03 2.91
N ASN A 530 26.64 -14.99 3.16
CA ASN A 530 26.92 -13.93 2.20
C ASN A 530 28.26 -13.26 2.55
N ASP A 531 29.23 -13.33 1.64
CA ASP A 531 30.51 -12.60 1.75
C ASP A 531 30.73 -11.62 0.58
N ILE A 532 29.72 -11.37 -0.25
CA ILE A 532 29.79 -10.39 -1.33
C ILE A 532 29.90 -8.97 -0.72
N PRO A 533 31.02 -8.25 -0.96
CA PRO A 533 31.26 -6.98 -0.28
C PRO A 533 30.39 -5.86 -0.87
N LYS A 534 30.08 -4.87 -0.03
CA LYS A 534 29.24 -3.71 -0.41
C LYS A 534 29.82 -2.88 -1.55
N THR A 535 31.12 -2.98 -1.81
CA THR A 535 31.81 -2.29 -2.91
C THR A 535 31.34 -2.78 -4.27
N GLU A 536 31.20 -4.11 -4.45
CA GLU A 536 30.67 -4.70 -5.69
C GLU A 536 29.15 -4.45 -5.80
N THR A 537 28.44 -4.48 -4.67
CA THR A 537 26.97 -4.37 -4.68
C THR A 537 26.45 -2.93 -4.59
N ALA A 538 27.33 -1.93 -4.67
CA ALA A 538 26.95 -0.51 -4.54
C ALA A 538 25.89 -0.11 -5.58
N ALA A 539 25.96 -0.68 -6.79
CA ALA A 539 25.00 -0.47 -7.86
C ALA A 539 23.82 -1.46 -7.87
N LEU A 540 23.72 -2.39 -6.90
CA LEU A 540 22.75 -3.50 -6.89
C LEU A 540 21.72 -3.33 -5.73
N PRO A 541 20.77 -2.38 -5.82
CA PRO A 541 19.88 -2.04 -4.71
C PRO A 541 18.93 -3.19 -4.29
N TYR A 542 18.54 -4.09 -5.20
CA TYR A 542 17.72 -5.24 -4.83
C TYR A 542 18.55 -6.34 -4.19
N PHE A 543 19.80 -6.50 -4.61
CA PHE A 543 20.74 -7.40 -3.95
C PHE A 543 20.98 -6.96 -2.50
N ASN A 544 21.25 -5.67 -2.27
CA ASN A 544 21.43 -5.14 -0.91
C ASN A 544 20.18 -5.37 -0.05
N LYS A 545 18.99 -5.16 -0.60
CA LYS A 545 17.73 -5.47 0.10
C LYS A 545 17.58 -6.96 0.41
N LEU A 546 17.98 -7.84 -0.50
CA LEU A 546 17.93 -9.28 -0.30
C LEU A 546 18.91 -9.74 0.78
N ALA A 547 20.16 -9.26 0.72
CA ALA A 547 21.20 -9.54 1.69
C ALA A 547 20.86 -9.01 3.10
N GLU A 548 20.15 -7.88 3.18
CA GLU A 548 19.63 -7.30 4.43
C GLU A 548 18.34 -7.98 4.93
N GLY A 549 17.79 -8.97 4.20
CA GLY A 549 16.56 -9.67 4.57
C GLY A 549 15.29 -8.80 4.49
N LYS A 550 15.29 -7.73 3.69
CA LYS A 550 14.12 -6.85 3.52
C LYS A 550 13.01 -7.53 2.74
N ILE A 551 11.75 -7.16 3.02
CA ILE A 551 10.56 -7.76 2.42
C ILE A 551 9.73 -6.71 1.66
N PRO A 552 9.28 -6.98 0.40
CA PRO A 552 8.35 -6.10 -0.30
C PRO A 552 6.95 -6.11 0.34
N THR A 553 6.49 -4.97 0.86
CA THR A 553 5.17 -4.82 1.52
C THR A 553 4.09 -4.21 0.63
N LEU A 554 4.48 -3.69 -0.55
CA LEU A 554 3.59 -3.01 -1.49
C LEU A 554 3.54 -3.77 -2.84
N PRO A 555 2.41 -3.72 -3.57
CA PRO A 555 2.30 -4.33 -4.88
C PRO A 555 3.22 -3.66 -5.92
N PRO A 556 3.64 -4.39 -6.98
CA PRO A 556 3.16 -5.71 -7.41
C PRO A 556 3.77 -6.89 -6.65
N PHE A 557 2.94 -7.91 -6.35
CA PHE A 557 3.35 -9.13 -5.64
C PHE A 557 3.81 -10.27 -6.55
N THR A 558 3.98 -9.98 -7.83
CA THR A 558 4.53 -10.90 -8.83
C THR A 558 5.51 -10.13 -9.69
N SER A 559 6.63 -10.75 -10.02
CA SER A 559 7.57 -10.23 -11.01
C SER A 559 7.75 -11.19 -12.16
N ARG A 560 8.09 -10.61 -13.30
CA ARG A 560 8.61 -11.32 -14.46
C ARG A 560 9.86 -10.58 -14.87
N LEU A 561 11.00 -11.21 -14.67
CA LEU A 561 12.30 -10.68 -15.08
C LEU A 561 12.90 -11.63 -16.12
N THR A 562 13.84 -11.10 -16.90
CA THR A 562 14.51 -11.86 -17.95
C THR A 562 15.99 -11.59 -17.84
N ILE A 563 16.77 -12.66 -17.87
CA ILE A 563 18.23 -12.66 -17.84
C ILE A 563 18.72 -13.41 -19.09
N ARG A 564 19.99 -13.25 -19.45
CA ARG A 564 20.68 -13.96 -20.55
C ARG A 564 21.94 -14.59 -20.01
N THR A 565 22.21 -15.84 -20.36
CA THR A 565 23.48 -16.46 -20.01
C THR A 565 24.64 -15.75 -20.71
N GLN A 566 25.81 -15.74 -20.06
CA GLN A 566 27.05 -15.23 -20.59
C GLN A 566 27.72 -16.35 -21.40
N ASP A 567 27.17 -16.61 -22.59
CA ASP A 567 27.79 -17.47 -23.61
C ASP A 567 27.94 -16.64 -24.89
N GLY A 568 29.15 -16.59 -25.41
CA GLY A 568 29.50 -15.85 -26.62
C GLY A 568 28.91 -16.47 -27.89
N ALA A 569 28.65 -17.78 -27.91
CA ALA A 569 28.21 -18.50 -29.11
C ALA A 569 26.69 -18.74 -29.16
N SER A 570 26.01 -18.89 -28.02
CA SER A 570 24.56 -19.17 -27.96
C SER A 570 23.90 -18.74 -26.65
N PRO A 571 23.67 -17.43 -26.43
CA PRO A 571 23.10 -16.93 -25.18
C PRO A 571 21.65 -17.42 -24.97
N VAL A 572 21.41 -18.13 -23.88
CA VAL A 572 20.10 -18.63 -23.49
C VAL A 572 19.34 -17.55 -22.72
N THR A 573 18.16 -17.20 -23.22
CA THR A 573 17.25 -16.29 -22.52
C THR A 573 16.50 -17.04 -21.42
N VAL A 574 16.68 -16.63 -20.17
CA VAL A 574 16.01 -17.23 -19.01
C VAL A 574 14.97 -16.26 -18.48
N HIS A 575 13.73 -16.72 -18.40
CA HIS A 575 12.62 -15.96 -17.80
C HIS A 575 12.41 -16.39 -16.35
N ILE A 576 12.50 -15.43 -15.44
CA ILE A 576 12.30 -15.64 -14.00
C ILE A 576 10.89 -15.15 -13.64
N TYR A 577 10.05 -16.08 -13.22
CA TYR A 577 8.71 -15.79 -12.72
C TYR A 577 8.70 -15.94 -11.21
N SER A 578 8.47 -14.84 -10.49
CA SER A 578 8.39 -14.87 -9.03
C SER A 578 7.05 -14.38 -8.55
N LYS A 579 6.59 -14.96 -7.45
CA LYS A 579 5.44 -14.47 -6.71
C LYS A 579 5.80 -14.40 -5.24
N SER A 580 5.34 -13.35 -4.56
CA SER A 580 5.43 -13.29 -3.11
C SER A 580 4.30 -14.06 -2.46
N GLU A 581 4.44 -14.31 -1.16
CA GLU A 581 3.37 -14.86 -0.32
C GLU A 581 2.07 -14.04 -0.43
N SER A 582 2.18 -12.74 -0.60
CA SER A 582 1.04 -11.83 -0.75
C SER A 582 0.34 -11.96 -2.12
N SER A 583 0.89 -12.70 -3.08
CA SER A 583 0.25 -12.97 -4.37
C SER A 583 -0.90 -13.96 -4.25
N LYS A 584 -2.02 -13.68 -4.94
CA LYS A 584 -3.19 -14.57 -5.04
C LYS A 584 -3.14 -15.49 -6.27
N TYR A 585 -2.08 -15.40 -7.08
CA TYR A 585 -1.95 -16.19 -8.30
C TYR A 585 -1.34 -17.57 -8.04
N GLU A 586 -1.98 -18.60 -8.55
CA GLU A 586 -1.44 -19.95 -8.71
C GLU A 586 -0.34 -19.90 -9.81
N ILE A 587 0.85 -20.48 -9.54
CA ILE A 587 2.04 -20.26 -10.36
C ILE A 587 1.94 -20.98 -11.72
N TYR A 588 1.34 -22.16 -11.79
CA TYR A 588 1.23 -22.96 -13.00
C TYR A 588 0.23 -22.35 -14.00
N LYS A 589 -1.06 -22.27 -13.66
CA LYS A 589 -2.13 -21.81 -14.56
C LYS A 589 -2.19 -20.29 -14.70
N LYS A 590 -2.10 -19.55 -13.60
CA LYS A 590 -2.35 -18.09 -13.62
C LYS A 590 -1.11 -17.26 -13.95
N VAL A 591 0.09 -17.82 -13.79
CA VAL A 591 1.36 -17.17 -14.17
C VAL A 591 1.97 -17.86 -15.39
N ILE A 592 2.43 -19.11 -15.28
CA ILE A 592 3.19 -19.80 -16.34
C ILE A 592 2.34 -20.00 -17.61
N VAL A 593 1.21 -20.71 -17.56
CA VAL A 593 0.34 -20.96 -18.75
C VAL A 593 -0.16 -19.65 -19.35
N ARG A 594 -0.51 -18.68 -18.50
CA ARG A 594 -1.02 -17.37 -18.95
C ARG A 594 0.04 -16.57 -19.68
N VAL A 595 1.29 -16.60 -19.21
CA VAL A 595 2.40 -15.85 -19.80
C VAL A 595 2.98 -16.58 -21.00
N LEU A 596 3.24 -17.88 -20.89
CA LEU A 596 3.79 -18.69 -21.98
C LEU A 596 2.82 -18.84 -23.14
N LYS A 597 1.51 -18.65 -22.90
CA LYS A 597 0.47 -18.82 -23.93
C LYS A 597 0.53 -20.22 -24.58
N LYS A 598 1.00 -21.23 -23.85
CA LYS A 598 1.15 -22.63 -24.29
C LYS A 598 0.59 -23.60 -23.25
N THR A 599 0.20 -24.79 -23.70
CA THR A 599 -0.08 -25.94 -22.81
C THR A 599 1.24 -26.38 -22.17
N ILE A 600 1.20 -26.83 -20.92
CA ILE A 600 2.39 -27.34 -20.22
C ILE A 600 2.16 -28.77 -19.72
N LYS A 601 3.18 -29.63 -19.82
CA LYS A 601 3.27 -30.92 -19.12
C LYS A 601 4.00 -30.71 -17.80
N VAL A 602 3.42 -31.20 -16.71
CA VAL A 602 3.91 -30.96 -15.34
C VAL A 602 4.33 -32.26 -14.66
N TRP A 603 5.56 -32.27 -14.12
CA TRP A 603 6.06 -33.26 -13.17
C TRP A 603 6.17 -32.61 -11.80
N SER A 604 5.36 -33.09 -10.86
CA SER A 604 5.35 -32.58 -9.50
C SER A 604 4.52 -33.49 -8.61
N LYS A 605 4.93 -33.61 -7.34
CA LYS A 605 4.05 -34.17 -6.28
C LYS A 605 2.71 -33.45 -6.31
N ARG A 606 1.61 -34.22 -6.33
CA ARG A 606 0.25 -33.71 -6.55
C ARG A 606 -0.78 -34.50 -5.75
N ASP A 607 -1.93 -33.90 -5.51
CA ASP A 607 -3.08 -34.53 -4.86
C ASP A 607 -4.11 -34.95 -5.92
N ASN A 608 -4.97 -35.93 -5.60
CA ASN A 608 -5.93 -36.50 -6.55
C ASN A 608 -7.06 -35.52 -6.99
N ARG A 609 -7.07 -34.28 -6.50
CA ARG A 609 -8.11 -33.27 -6.78
C ARG A 609 -7.76 -32.34 -7.94
N LEU A 610 -6.48 -32.01 -8.16
CA LEU A 610 -6.05 -31.26 -9.34
C LEU A 610 -5.97 -32.20 -10.55
N LYS A 611 -7.04 -32.20 -11.36
CA LYS A 611 -7.06 -32.94 -12.63
C LYS A 611 -6.42 -32.11 -13.74
N GLY A 612 -5.82 -32.80 -14.71
CA GLY A 612 -5.47 -32.18 -15.99
C GLY A 612 -6.73 -31.55 -16.60
N ASP A 613 -6.62 -30.30 -17.02
CA ASP A 613 -7.73 -29.57 -17.63
C ASP A 613 -7.77 -29.98 -19.10
N CYS A 614 -8.75 -30.77 -19.52
CA CYS A 614 -8.85 -31.26 -20.91
C CYS A 614 -10.23 -30.99 -21.54
N ARG A 615 -11.03 -30.10 -20.95
CA ARG A 615 -12.37 -29.77 -21.47
C ARG A 615 -12.42 -28.32 -21.98
N GLY A 616 -12.55 -28.16 -23.30
CA GLY A 616 -12.74 -26.88 -24.00
C GLY A 616 -11.60 -26.47 -24.94
N SER A 617 -11.87 -25.53 -25.84
CA SER A 617 -10.94 -25.01 -26.87
C SER A 617 -9.83 -24.08 -26.35
N GLN A 618 -9.39 -24.24 -25.10
CA GLN A 618 -8.38 -23.38 -24.45
C GLN A 618 -7.11 -24.15 -24.02
N ARG A 619 -6.01 -23.43 -23.76
CA ARG A 619 -4.69 -23.98 -23.36
C ARG A 619 -4.75 -24.71 -22.00
N HIS A 620 -4.01 -25.81 -21.87
CA HIS A 620 -4.21 -26.80 -20.79
C HIS A 620 -2.98 -27.03 -19.89
N ILE A 621 -3.21 -27.68 -18.74
CA ILE A 621 -2.16 -28.32 -17.92
C ILE A 621 -2.31 -29.83 -18.09
N ARG A 622 -1.27 -30.50 -18.57
CA ARG A 622 -1.17 -31.95 -18.70
C ARG A 622 -0.28 -32.48 -17.59
N LEU A 623 -0.71 -33.55 -16.92
CA LEU A 623 0.05 -34.14 -15.82
C LEU A 623 0.83 -35.35 -16.33
N ILE A 624 2.13 -35.40 -16.04
CA ILE A 624 2.96 -36.54 -16.39
C ILE A 624 2.61 -37.70 -15.45
N LYS A 625 2.30 -38.88 -16.01
CA LYS A 625 1.98 -40.09 -15.23
C LYS A 625 3.24 -40.62 -14.54
N SER A 626 3.07 -41.15 -13.34
CA SER A 626 4.12 -41.86 -12.61
C SER A 626 3.95 -43.37 -12.85
N PRO A 627 5.04 -44.15 -12.97
CA PRO A 627 6.44 -43.72 -13.02
C PRO A 627 6.81 -43.03 -14.34
N ALA A 628 7.86 -42.21 -14.33
CA ALA A 628 8.50 -41.69 -15.54
C ALA A 628 9.90 -42.27 -15.70
N VAL A 629 10.37 -42.36 -16.94
CA VAL A 629 11.71 -42.87 -17.27
C VAL A 629 12.63 -41.69 -17.55
N VAL A 630 13.78 -41.63 -16.87
CA VAL A 630 14.89 -40.72 -17.20
C VAL A 630 16.03 -41.59 -17.71
N VAL A 631 16.22 -41.59 -19.03
CA VAL A 631 17.15 -42.48 -19.75
C VAL A 631 16.84 -43.96 -19.50
N ASP A 632 17.52 -44.56 -18.54
CA ASP A 632 17.53 -45.96 -18.15
C ASP A 632 16.97 -46.19 -16.74
N HIS A 633 16.58 -45.12 -16.02
CA HIS A 633 16.11 -45.21 -14.63
C HIS A 633 14.66 -44.76 -14.46
N ASN A 634 13.89 -45.50 -13.68
CA ASN A 634 12.52 -45.14 -13.33
C ASN A 634 12.51 -44.19 -12.13
N THR A 635 11.82 -43.06 -12.28
CA THR A 635 11.52 -42.13 -11.19
C THR A 635 10.03 -42.14 -10.88
N ASN A 636 9.69 -42.06 -9.59
CA ASN A 636 8.32 -42.01 -9.10
C ASN A 636 8.06 -40.69 -8.35
N LEU A 637 6.79 -40.31 -8.25
CA LEU A 637 6.43 -39.01 -7.66
C LEU A 637 6.68 -39.01 -6.15
N GLU A 638 6.74 -40.16 -5.49
CA GLU A 638 6.89 -40.31 -4.05
C GLU A 638 8.34 -40.06 -3.60
N ALA A 639 9.31 -40.55 -4.36
CA ALA A 639 10.74 -40.46 -4.10
C ALA A 639 11.42 -39.26 -4.79
N ASP A 640 10.77 -38.60 -5.76
CA ASP A 640 11.27 -37.40 -6.41
C ASP A 640 10.70 -36.12 -5.77
N ILE A 641 11.57 -35.22 -5.31
CA ILE A 641 11.14 -33.94 -4.72
C ILE A 641 11.19 -32.77 -5.70
N THR A 642 11.60 -33.01 -6.94
CA THR A 642 11.68 -32.00 -7.99
C THR A 642 10.30 -31.59 -8.49
N ASN A 643 10.17 -30.34 -8.93
CA ASN A 643 8.97 -29.87 -9.62
C ASN A 643 9.39 -29.11 -10.86
N TRP A 644 8.90 -29.57 -12.01
CA TRP A 644 9.26 -28.96 -13.29
C TRP A 644 8.11 -29.09 -14.29
N ALA A 645 8.14 -28.23 -15.31
CA ALA A 645 7.17 -28.22 -16.38
C ALA A 645 7.83 -27.99 -17.73
N VAL A 646 7.26 -28.55 -18.80
CA VAL A 646 7.69 -28.34 -20.18
C VAL A 646 6.54 -27.88 -21.05
N SER A 647 6.79 -26.99 -22.02
CA SER A 647 5.76 -26.56 -22.97
C SER A 647 5.40 -27.66 -23.98
N ASP A 648 4.13 -27.74 -24.37
CA ASP A 648 3.59 -28.74 -25.31
C ASP A 648 2.63 -28.10 -26.32
N PRO A 649 3.00 -27.94 -27.61
CA PRO A 649 4.33 -28.13 -28.19
C PRO A 649 5.29 -26.97 -27.82
N GLY A 650 6.58 -27.26 -27.68
CA GLY A 650 7.62 -26.23 -27.57
C GLY A 650 8.89 -26.69 -26.86
N ASN A 651 9.84 -25.76 -26.76
CA ASN A 651 11.21 -25.95 -26.25
C ASN A 651 11.46 -25.28 -24.88
N ILE A 652 10.40 -24.96 -24.12
CA ILE A 652 10.55 -24.27 -22.83
C ILE A 652 10.54 -25.30 -21.70
N PHE A 653 11.61 -25.31 -20.91
CA PHE A 653 11.73 -26.03 -19.63
C PHE A 653 11.59 -25.04 -18.47
N CYS A 654 10.87 -25.42 -17.42
CA CYS A 654 10.65 -24.61 -16.23
C CYS A 654 10.96 -25.44 -14.98
N HIS A 655 11.99 -25.06 -14.22
CA HIS A 655 12.13 -25.47 -12.82
C HIS A 655 11.17 -24.66 -11.95
N ILE A 656 10.46 -25.31 -11.02
CA ILE A 656 9.48 -24.68 -10.15
C ILE A 656 9.79 -25.06 -8.70
N ASP A 657 9.89 -24.08 -7.82
CA ASP A 657 10.21 -24.27 -6.39
C ASP A 657 9.03 -24.85 -5.58
N LYS A 658 7.80 -24.70 -6.08
CA LYS A 658 6.56 -25.14 -5.42
C LYS A 658 5.90 -26.32 -6.14
N PRO A 659 5.43 -27.34 -5.39
CA PRO A 659 4.72 -28.47 -5.98
C PRO A 659 3.31 -28.09 -6.48
N TYR A 660 2.80 -28.86 -7.43
CA TYR A 660 1.45 -28.79 -7.99
C TYR A 660 0.45 -29.52 -7.07
N LEU A 661 0.36 -29.03 -5.84
CA LEU A 661 -0.55 -29.53 -4.81
C LEU A 661 -1.67 -28.53 -4.54
N LEU A 662 -2.92 -29.00 -4.45
CA LEU A 662 -3.79 -28.48 -3.42
C LEU A 662 -3.32 -29.13 -2.13
N LYS A 663 -2.91 -28.34 -1.13
CA LYS A 663 -2.59 -28.91 0.19
C LYS A 663 -3.72 -29.87 0.61
N ASN A 664 -3.31 -31.09 0.99
CA ASN A 664 -4.13 -32.15 1.58
C ASN A 664 -5.20 -31.61 2.52
N GLN A 665 -6.31 -32.34 2.67
CA GLN A 665 -7.44 -32.11 3.59
C GLN A 665 -7.04 -31.50 4.95
N GLN A 666 -6.79 -30.20 4.94
CA GLN A 666 -6.87 -29.30 6.04
C GLN A 666 -8.05 -28.42 5.68
N TRP A 667 -9.05 -28.38 6.55
CA TRP A 667 -10.22 -27.55 6.39
C TRP A 667 -9.77 -26.08 6.22
N HIS A 668 -9.68 -25.62 4.98
CA HIS A 668 -9.08 -24.32 4.63
C HIS A 668 -9.82 -23.15 5.29
N CYS A 669 -11.14 -23.28 5.34
CA CYS A 669 -12.05 -22.55 6.19
C CYS A 669 -13.32 -23.42 6.27
N CYS A 670 -13.68 -23.87 7.46
CA CYS A 670 -14.92 -24.59 7.69
C CYS A 670 -15.75 -23.77 8.69
N THR A 671 -17.01 -23.52 8.34
CA THR A 671 -17.96 -22.87 9.24
C THR A 671 -19.03 -23.89 9.61
N ILE A 672 -19.24 -24.06 10.90
CA ILE A 672 -20.27 -24.94 11.45
C ILE A 672 -21.28 -24.06 12.17
N TYR A 673 -22.55 -24.24 11.82
CA TYR A 673 -23.67 -23.66 12.55
C TYR A 673 -24.49 -24.79 13.17
N LYS A 674 -24.47 -24.89 14.50
CA LYS A 674 -25.32 -25.78 15.27
C LYS A 674 -26.58 -25.03 15.66
N ALA A 675 -27.74 -25.42 15.13
CA ALA A 675 -28.98 -24.78 15.48
C ALA A 675 -29.43 -25.11 16.93
N PRO A 676 -30.27 -24.27 17.56
CA PRO A 676 -30.84 -24.58 18.86
C PRO A 676 -31.68 -25.87 18.81
N GLY A 677 -31.51 -26.76 19.80
CA GLY A 677 -32.22 -28.04 19.89
C GLY A 677 -31.68 -29.15 18.98
N GLN A 678 -30.68 -28.87 18.15
CA GLN A 678 -30.03 -29.86 17.29
C GLN A 678 -28.71 -30.35 17.90
N ALA A 679 -28.50 -31.66 17.89
CA ALA A 679 -27.25 -32.29 18.30
C ALA A 679 -26.20 -32.29 17.15
N ASN A 680 -26.66 -32.29 15.90
CA ASN A 680 -25.82 -32.22 14.71
C ASN A 680 -25.62 -30.77 14.26
N GLY A 681 -24.38 -30.43 13.87
CA GLY A 681 -24.09 -29.14 13.23
C GLY A 681 -24.37 -29.16 11.73
N LYS A 682 -24.78 -28.03 11.15
CA LYS A 682 -24.72 -27.81 9.69
C LYS A 682 -23.33 -27.28 9.34
N ILE A 683 -22.72 -27.80 8.30
CA ILE A 683 -21.34 -27.50 7.91
C ILE A 683 -21.34 -26.86 6.52
N ILE A 684 -20.57 -25.79 6.36
CA ILE A 684 -20.22 -25.25 5.05
C ILE A 684 -18.71 -25.13 4.94
N GLU A 685 -18.19 -25.64 3.83
CA GLU A 685 -16.78 -25.63 3.50
C GLU A 685 -16.51 -24.63 2.39
N ALA A 686 -15.35 -23.98 2.44
CA ALA A 686 -14.93 -23.00 1.43
C ALA A 686 -14.48 -23.66 0.10
N THR A 687 -15.18 -24.70 -0.37
CA THR A 687 -14.91 -25.43 -1.61
C THR A 687 -16.06 -25.23 -2.60
N ALA A 688 -15.99 -24.14 -3.39
CA ALA A 688 -17.02 -23.70 -4.34
C ALA A 688 -18.42 -23.46 -3.72
N ALA A 689 -19.43 -23.11 -4.53
CA ALA A 689 -20.78 -22.76 -4.08
C ALA A 689 -21.52 -24.00 -3.50
N ALA A 690 -21.09 -24.44 -2.32
CA ALA A 690 -21.70 -25.55 -1.60
C ALA A 690 -22.89 -25.04 -0.78
N ALA A 691 -24.02 -25.76 -0.85
CA ALA A 691 -25.08 -25.64 0.13
C ALA A 691 -24.56 -26.10 1.51
N TRP A 692 -25.17 -25.62 2.58
CA TRP A 692 -24.96 -26.18 3.91
C TRP A 692 -25.26 -27.68 3.90
N GLN A 693 -24.36 -28.47 4.47
CA GLN A 693 -24.49 -29.91 4.59
C GLN A 693 -24.75 -30.32 6.04
N ASN A 694 -25.37 -31.47 6.25
CA ASN A 694 -25.47 -32.05 7.58
C ASN A 694 -24.10 -32.56 8.03
N GLY A 695 -23.73 -32.24 9.28
CA GLY A 695 -22.61 -32.91 9.94
C GLY A 695 -22.90 -34.40 10.06
N ALA A 696 -21.87 -35.22 9.83
CA ALA A 696 -21.99 -36.67 9.79
C ALA A 696 -22.41 -37.29 11.13
N GLN A 697 -22.09 -36.64 12.25
CA GLN A 697 -22.34 -37.12 13.61
C GLN A 697 -22.71 -35.97 14.57
N PRO A 698 -23.35 -36.27 15.72
CA PRO A 698 -23.58 -35.31 16.79
C PRO A 698 -22.29 -34.70 17.34
N LEU A 699 -22.32 -33.42 17.73
CA LEU A 699 -21.17 -32.74 18.32
C LEU A 699 -20.75 -33.30 19.69
N SER A 700 -21.58 -34.12 20.33
CA SER A 700 -21.21 -34.83 21.56
C SER A 700 -20.38 -36.09 21.31
N ASN A 701 -20.33 -36.59 20.07
CA ASN A 701 -19.57 -37.78 19.72
C ASN A 701 -18.15 -37.37 19.31
N ASN A 702 -17.12 -37.94 19.93
CA ASN A 702 -15.72 -37.69 19.56
C ASN A 702 -15.35 -38.27 18.17
N ALA A 703 -16.00 -39.35 17.74
CA ALA A 703 -15.68 -40.01 16.49
C ALA A 703 -16.38 -39.32 15.29
N GLN A 704 -15.64 -39.20 14.18
CA GLN A 704 -16.17 -38.90 12.83
C GLN A 704 -16.87 -37.55 12.63
N HIS A 705 -16.85 -36.61 13.58
CA HIS A 705 -17.23 -35.22 13.32
C HIS A 705 -16.00 -34.31 13.16
N SER A 706 -16.08 -33.37 12.22
CA SER A 706 -14.96 -32.56 11.73
C SER A 706 -14.23 -31.74 12.80
N PHE A 707 -14.90 -31.45 13.92
CA PHE A 707 -14.39 -30.55 14.94
C PHE A 707 -13.70 -31.26 16.11
N ALA A 708 -14.11 -32.49 16.49
CA ALA A 708 -13.27 -33.33 17.34
C ALA A 708 -11.95 -33.61 16.65
N THR A 709 -11.96 -33.90 15.34
CA THR A 709 -10.74 -34.06 14.55
C THR A 709 -9.86 -32.81 14.60
N ALA A 710 -10.44 -31.61 14.47
CA ALA A 710 -9.69 -30.36 14.55
C ALA A 710 -9.08 -30.10 15.95
N LEU A 711 -9.71 -30.59 17.00
CA LEU A 711 -9.30 -30.41 18.39
C LEU A 711 -8.62 -31.64 19.00
N GLN A 712 -8.39 -32.70 18.23
CA GLN A 712 -7.90 -33.98 18.75
C GLN A 712 -6.59 -33.84 19.55
N HIS A 713 -5.72 -32.90 19.15
CA HIS A 713 -4.44 -32.61 19.83
C HIS A 713 -4.51 -31.44 20.83
N VAL A 714 -5.68 -30.81 20.96
CA VAL A 714 -6.00 -29.84 22.01
C VAL A 714 -6.53 -30.56 23.25
N VAL A 715 -7.33 -31.61 23.03
CA VAL A 715 -7.96 -32.40 24.09
C VAL A 715 -7.15 -33.61 24.52
N ALA A 716 -6.15 -34.02 23.72
CA ALA A 716 -5.22 -35.10 24.03
C ALA A 716 -3.76 -34.68 23.82
N ASP A 717 -2.83 -35.51 24.28
CA ASP A 717 -1.40 -35.24 24.14
C ASP A 717 -0.84 -35.52 22.75
N ASN A 718 0.06 -34.65 22.33
CA ASN A 718 0.81 -34.77 21.09
C ASN A 718 2.13 -34.00 21.24
N ASN A 719 3.24 -34.67 20.91
CA ASN A 719 4.59 -34.08 21.03
C ASN A 719 4.82 -32.92 20.04
N ASN A 720 4.11 -32.92 18.91
CA ASN A 720 4.31 -32.01 17.79
C ASN A 720 3.24 -30.92 17.68
N VAL A 721 2.27 -30.85 18.59
CA VAL A 721 1.19 -29.86 18.56
C VAL A 721 1.10 -29.14 19.89
N LYS A 722 1.13 -27.81 19.82
CA LYS A 722 1.03 -26.89 20.96
C LYS A 722 -0.09 -25.89 20.70
N PHE A 723 -0.71 -25.34 21.73
CA PHE A 723 -1.84 -24.45 21.56
C PHE A 723 -2.02 -23.46 22.71
N LEU A 724 -2.75 -22.39 22.40
CA LEU A 724 -3.25 -21.41 23.34
C LEU A 724 -4.78 -21.39 23.24
N ALA A 725 -5.46 -21.64 24.36
CA ALA A 725 -6.91 -21.63 24.46
C ALA A 725 -7.39 -20.43 25.29
N TYR A 726 -8.41 -19.75 24.78
CA TYR A 726 -9.00 -18.58 25.42
C TYR A 726 -10.53 -18.67 25.43
N ASN A 727 -11.16 -18.33 26.55
CA ASN A 727 -12.60 -18.37 26.70
C ASN A 727 -13.02 -17.49 27.88
N ASN A 728 -14.05 -16.67 27.70
CA ASN A 728 -14.60 -15.84 28.77
C ASN A 728 -15.42 -16.63 29.82
N ALA A 729 -15.76 -17.88 29.53
CA ALA A 729 -16.33 -18.86 30.44
C ALA A 729 -15.59 -20.18 30.25
N PRO A 730 -14.35 -20.32 30.74
CA PRO A 730 -13.53 -21.50 30.52
C PRO A 730 -14.09 -22.72 31.29
N PRO A 731 -13.86 -23.95 30.79
CA PRO A 731 -14.29 -25.15 31.49
C PRO A 731 -13.71 -25.23 32.90
N GLY A 732 -14.54 -25.65 33.86
CA GLY A 732 -14.11 -25.88 35.25
C GLY A 732 -13.92 -24.63 36.12
N VAL A 733 -14.13 -23.41 35.60
CA VAL A 733 -13.99 -22.18 36.39
C VAL A 733 -15.31 -21.39 36.44
N PRO A 734 -16.07 -21.46 37.55
CA PRO A 734 -17.31 -20.71 37.69
C PRO A 734 -17.04 -19.20 37.91
N SER A 735 -17.92 -18.36 37.38
CA SER A 735 -18.08 -16.95 37.78
C SER A 735 -16.91 -15.98 37.49
N ILE A 736 -16.09 -16.22 36.46
CA ILE A 736 -15.08 -15.22 36.06
C ILE A 736 -15.73 -13.97 35.45
N LYS A 737 -15.46 -12.80 36.03
CA LYS A 737 -15.91 -11.50 35.50
C LYS A 737 -14.91 -10.98 34.47
N THR A 738 -15.30 -10.97 33.19
CA THR A 738 -14.55 -10.33 32.11
C THR A 738 -15.48 -9.53 31.19
N LYS A 739 -14.93 -8.48 30.57
CA LYS A 739 -15.62 -7.66 29.56
C LYS A 739 -15.36 -8.14 28.13
N SER A 740 -14.49 -9.12 27.96
CA SER A 740 -14.25 -9.82 26.70
C SER A 740 -15.28 -10.94 26.53
N ASN A 741 -15.83 -11.06 25.32
CA ASN A 741 -16.72 -12.17 24.96
C ASN A 741 -16.04 -13.20 24.05
N SER A 742 -14.77 -12.98 23.70
CA SER A 742 -14.03 -13.78 22.72
C SER A 742 -13.72 -15.17 23.27
N LYS A 743 -13.89 -16.18 22.41
CA LYS A 743 -13.56 -17.57 22.70
C LYS A 743 -12.92 -18.24 21.48
N GLY A 744 -11.95 -19.10 21.72
CA GLY A 744 -11.28 -19.82 20.64
C GLY A 744 -9.98 -20.50 21.05
N VAL A 745 -9.30 -21.04 20.05
CA VAL A 745 -8.04 -21.77 20.20
C VAL A 745 -7.10 -21.40 19.06
N ILE A 746 -5.83 -21.15 19.38
CA ILE A 746 -4.73 -21.07 18.42
C ILE A 746 -3.93 -22.35 18.57
N ILE A 747 -3.84 -23.14 17.50
CA ILE A 747 -3.11 -24.41 17.45
C ILE A 747 -1.90 -24.23 16.55
N LEU A 748 -0.74 -24.71 16.97
CA LEU A 748 0.53 -24.64 16.28
C LEU A 748 1.13 -26.04 16.14
N ALA A 749 1.54 -26.43 14.93
CA ALA A 749 2.42 -27.57 14.73
C ALA A 749 3.88 -27.13 14.93
N THR A 750 4.67 -27.85 15.75
CA THR A 750 6.08 -27.53 15.98
C THR A 750 6.99 -28.05 14.86
N ASN A 751 6.53 -29.05 14.11
CA ASN A 751 7.29 -29.70 13.04
C ASN A 751 6.96 -29.20 11.61
N ALA A 752 6.06 -28.23 11.46
CA ALA A 752 5.65 -27.68 10.17
C ALA A 752 5.21 -26.22 10.29
N ASP A 753 5.38 -25.41 9.24
CA ASP A 753 4.71 -24.09 9.14
C ASP A 753 3.20 -24.30 8.89
N SER A 754 2.48 -24.72 9.94
CA SER A 754 1.05 -24.94 9.91
C SER A 754 0.46 -24.62 11.28
N ALA A 755 -0.58 -23.80 11.26
CA ALA A 755 -1.33 -23.43 12.44
C ALA A 755 -2.82 -23.44 12.11
N ALA A 756 -3.66 -23.51 13.14
CA ALA A 756 -5.10 -23.35 13.02
C ALA A 756 -5.58 -22.29 14.01
N TRP A 757 -6.53 -21.48 13.57
CA TRP A 757 -7.25 -20.58 14.46
C TRP A 757 -8.73 -20.93 14.43
N ILE A 758 -9.22 -21.31 15.60
CA ILE A 758 -10.60 -21.67 15.84
C ILE A 758 -11.24 -20.56 16.64
N VAL A 759 -12.38 -20.06 16.17
CA VAL A 759 -13.24 -19.10 16.87
C VAL A 759 -14.59 -19.74 17.09
N HIS A 760 -15.13 -19.66 18.31
CA HIS A 760 -16.42 -20.26 18.64
C HIS A 760 -17.23 -19.44 19.64
N THR A 761 -18.47 -19.87 19.88
CA THR A 761 -19.41 -19.24 20.81
C THR A 761 -19.68 -20.06 22.07
N VAL A 762 -19.20 -21.30 22.12
CA VAL A 762 -19.51 -22.31 23.16
C VAL A 762 -18.85 -21.97 24.52
N PRO A 763 -19.61 -21.74 25.61
CA PRO A 763 -19.06 -21.63 26.96
C PRO A 763 -18.62 -23.01 27.48
N GLY A 764 -17.65 -23.05 28.40
CA GLY A 764 -17.15 -24.29 29.00
C GLY A 764 -16.36 -25.19 28.04
N PHE A 765 -15.81 -24.63 26.95
CA PHE A 765 -15.20 -25.40 25.87
C PHE A 765 -13.99 -24.67 25.24
N PRO A 766 -12.96 -25.38 24.72
CA PRO A 766 -12.67 -26.79 24.94
C PRO A 766 -12.02 -27.03 26.31
N ALA A 767 -12.19 -28.23 26.85
CA ALA A 767 -11.42 -28.66 28.00
C ALA A 767 -10.02 -29.11 27.52
N ALA A 768 -8.99 -28.33 27.85
CA ALA A 768 -7.62 -28.61 27.44
C ALA A 768 -7.14 -29.92 28.10
N LYS A 769 -6.51 -30.81 27.33
CA LYS A 769 -5.82 -32.03 27.82
C LYS A 769 -6.64 -32.99 28.71
N THR A 770 -7.96 -32.99 28.58
CA THR A 770 -8.87 -33.77 29.45
C THR A 770 -9.81 -34.69 28.66
N GLY A 771 -9.53 -34.91 27.37
CA GLY A 771 -10.40 -35.64 26.46
C GLY A 771 -11.49 -34.75 25.82
N TYR A 772 -12.05 -35.21 24.70
CA TYR A 772 -13.11 -34.47 24.01
C TYR A 772 -14.40 -34.48 24.84
N SER A 773 -14.85 -33.31 25.29
CA SER A 773 -16.09 -33.14 26.04
C SER A 773 -16.88 -31.95 25.51
N TRP A 774 -18.09 -32.23 25.02
CA TRP A 774 -19.04 -31.21 24.58
C TRP A 774 -20.02 -30.86 25.73
N PRO A 775 -20.23 -29.57 26.04
CA PRO A 775 -21.20 -29.16 27.05
C PRO A 775 -22.65 -29.47 26.60
N VAL A 776 -23.22 -30.57 27.10
CA VAL A 776 -24.56 -31.05 26.68
C VAL A 776 -25.65 -30.01 26.91
N ALA A 777 -25.55 -29.17 27.94
CA ALA A 777 -26.47 -28.06 28.20
C ALA A 777 -26.56 -27.06 27.03
N GLU A 778 -25.51 -26.94 26.23
CA GLU A 778 -25.45 -26.05 25.06
C GLU A 778 -26.13 -26.65 23.82
N ASN A 779 -26.65 -27.88 23.88
CA ASN A 779 -27.50 -28.44 22.82
C ASN A 779 -28.80 -27.63 22.64
N ALA A 780 -29.35 -27.08 23.73
CA ALA A 780 -30.54 -26.23 23.69
C ALA A 780 -30.30 -24.89 22.97
N ARG A 781 -29.04 -24.50 22.73
CA ARG A 781 -28.65 -23.19 22.19
C ARG A 781 -28.03 -23.27 20.80
N GLY A 782 -28.12 -22.17 20.06
CA GLY A 782 -27.49 -22.02 18.74
C GLY A 782 -26.02 -21.61 18.86
N HIS A 783 -25.12 -22.27 18.14
CA HIS A 783 -23.67 -22.00 18.17
C HIS A 783 -23.06 -21.92 16.77
N LEU A 784 -22.10 -21.02 16.63
CA LEU A 784 -21.24 -20.88 15.45
C LEU A 784 -19.81 -21.23 15.83
N LEU A 785 -19.15 -21.98 14.97
CA LEU A 785 -17.73 -22.32 15.04
C LEU A 785 -17.09 -22.08 13.67
N ILE A 786 -15.93 -21.44 13.66
CA ILE A 786 -15.15 -21.18 12.45
C ILE A 786 -13.75 -21.71 12.68
N CYS A 787 -13.31 -22.63 11.82
CA CYS A 787 -11.96 -23.16 11.80
C CYS A 787 -11.22 -22.60 10.58
N LEU A 788 -10.10 -21.92 10.83
CA LEU A 788 -9.23 -21.36 9.79
C LEU A 788 -7.87 -22.06 9.85
N THR A 789 -7.51 -22.77 8.78
CA THR A 789 -6.12 -23.22 8.61
C THR A 789 -5.29 -22.01 8.17
N ILE A 790 -4.22 -21.70 8.90
CA ILE A 790 -3.35 -20.54 8.70
C ILE A 790 -1.88 -20.97 8.75
N SER A 791 -0.99 -20.08 8.33
CA SER A 791 0.45 -20.28 8.53
C SER A 791 0.88 -19.61 9.83
N GLU A 792 1.99 -20.05 10.40
CA GLU A 792 2.49 -19.58 11.68
C GLU A 792 2.75 -18.07 11.70
N SER A 793 3.23 -17.52 10.58
CA SER A 793 3.47 -16.06 10.50
C SER A 793 2.20 -15.21 10.67
N GLN A 794 1.00 -15.79 10.53
CA GLN A 794 -0.27 -15.09 10.75
C GLN A 794 -0.63 -14.98 12.24
N ILE A 795 -0.02 -15.80 13.11
CA ILE A 795 -0.33 -15.86 14.54
C ILE A 795 -0.11 -14.50 15.22
N ASN A 796 1.00 -13.81 14.92
CA ASN A 796 1.30 -12.52 15.55
C ASN A 796 0.24 -11.44 15.22
N ALA A 797 -0.35 -11.48 14.03
CA ALA A 797 -1.45 -10.57 13.64
C ALA A 797 -2.76 -10.91 14.37
N ILE A 798 -3.04 -12.20 14.58
CA ILE A 798 -4.18 -12.65 15.39
C ILE A 798 -3.95 -12.22 16.86
N ALA A 799 -2.75 -12.45 17.38
CA ALA A 799 -2.39 -12.09 18.74
C ALA A 799 -2.49 -10.58 18.99
N ALA A 800 -2.04 -9.74 18.07
CA ALA A 800 -2.20 -8.28 18.16
C ALA A 800 -3.69 -7.85 18.21
N SER A 801 -4.57 -8.60 17.53
CA SER A 801 -6.02 -8.37 17.58
C SER A 801 -6.60 -8.82 18.92
N LEU A 802 -6.24 -10.01 19.40
CA LEU A 802 -6.71 -10.56 20.68
C LEU A 802 -6.20 -9.75 21.88
N LEU A 803 -4.97 -9.23 21.83
CA LEU A 803 -4.39 -8.37 22.87
C LEU A 803 -5.27 -7.13 23.14
N LEU A 804 -5.90 -6.57 22.11
CA LEU A 804 -6.85 -5.47 22.27
C LEU A 804 -8.15 -5.90 22.93
N VAL A 805 -8.66 -7.09 22.60
CA VAL A 805 -9.95 -7.59 23.11
C VAL A 805 -9.83 -8.21 24.50
N GLN A 806 -8.61 -8.43 24.99
CA GLN A 806 -8.28 -8.91 26.34
C GLN A 806 -9.05 -10.19 26.74
N PRO A 807 -8.97 -11.27 25.94
CA PRO A 807 -9.62 -12.53 26.29
C PRO A 807 -8.93 -13.18 27.50
N ILE A 808 -9.67 -14.02 28.23
CA ILE A 808 -9.08 -14.86 29.28
C ILE A 808 -8.40 -16.05 28.61
N ILE A 809 -7.10 -16.16 28.79
CA ILE A 809 -6.30 -17.32 28.39
C ILE A 809 -6.33 -18.30 29.56
N HIS A 810 -6.89 -19.49 29.35
CA HIS A 810 -7.02 -20.51 30.39
C HIS A 810 -6.05 -21.68 30.19
N TYR A 811 -5.39 -21.76 29.02
CA TYR A 811 -4.33 -22.73 28.75
C TYR A 811 -3.37 -22.19 27.69
N ASN A 812 -2.07 -22.42 27.87
CA ASN A 812 -1.03 -22.12 26.88
C ASN A 812 0.18 -23.03 27.10
N ASP A 813 0.53 -23.85 26.10
CA ASP A 813 1.75 -24.68 26.09
C ASP A 813 2.66 -24.39 24.89
N ILE A 814 2.43 -23.28 24.18
CA ILE A 814 3.27 -22.86 23.05
C ILE A 814 4.65 -22.42 23.59
N PRO A 815 5.76 -23.09 23.18
CA PRO A 815 7.09 -22.79 23.68
C PRO A 815 7.58 -21.39 23.29
N LYS A 816 8.35 -20.75 24.18
CA LYS A 816 8.96 -19.44 23.91
C LYS A 816 9.90 -19.43 22.69
N THR A 817 10.51 -20.58 22.37
CA THR A 817 11.36 -20.74 21.18
C THR A 817 10.59 -20.53 19.88
N GLU A 818 9.34 -20.99 19.82
CA GLU A 818 8.44 -20.82 18.67
C GLU A 818 7.88 -19.39 18.58
N THR A 819 7.82 -18.67 19.71
CA THR A 819 7.22 -17.33 19.78
C THR A 819 8.25 -16.22 19.89
N ALA A 820 9.55 -16.53 19.77
CA ALA A 820 10.64 -15.57 19.88
C ALA A 820 10.48 -14.39 18.89
N ALA A 821 9.99 -14.67 17.67
CA ALA A 821 9.72 -13.67 16.64
C ALA A 821 8.27 -13.10 16.68
N LEU A 822 7.47 -13.43 17.70
CA LEU A 822 6.04 -13.08 17.80
C LEU A 822 5.77 -12.15 19.00
N PRO A 823 6.17 -10.86 18.95
CA PRO A 823 6.12 -9.96 20.10
C PRO A 823 4.71 -9.68 20.64
N TYR A 824 3.67 -9.69 19.80
CA TYR A 824 2.30 -9.51 20.27
C TYR A 824 1.73 -10.79 20.88
N PHE A 825 2.17 -11.96 20.41
CA PHE A 825 1.83 -13.23 21.03
C PHE A 825 2.41 -13.31 22.44
N ASN A 826 3.69 -12.96 22.62
CA ASN A 826 4.30 -12.97 23.96
C ASN A 826 3.57 -12.01 24.91
N LYS A 827 3.22 -10.80 24.46
CA LYS A 827 2.40 -9.87 25.25
C LYS A 827 1.03 -10.44 25.61
N LEU A 828 0.38 -11.15 24.68
CA LEU A 828 -0.92 -11.78 24.91
C LEU A 828 -0.79 -12.91 25.94
N ALA A 829 0.17 -13.82 25.75
CA ALA A 829 0.43 -14.95 26.65
C ALA A 829 0.82 -14.50 28.07
N GLU A 830 1.50 -13.36 28.19
CA GLU A 830 1.84 -12.72 29.47
C GLU A 830 0.67 -11.93 30.10
N GLY A 831 -0.50 -11.86 29.45
CA GLY A 831 -1.67 -11.12 29.96
C GLY A 831 -1.52 -9.60 29.93
N LYS A 832 -0.62 -9.04 29.10
CA LYS A 832 -0.41 -7.59 29.01
C LYS A 832 -1.61 -6.88 28.37
N ILE A 833 -1.87 -5.65 28.80
CA ILE A 833 -2.99 -4.83 28.32
C ILE A 833 -2.48 -3.60 27.55
N PRO A 834 -3.06 -3.26 26.37
CA PRO A 834 -2.73 -2.02 25.66
C PRO A 834 -3.22 -0.78 26.44
N THR A 835 -2.28 0.03 26.92
CA THR A 835 -2.57 1.28 27.68
C THR A 835 -2.58 2.54 26.81
N LEU A 836 -2.01 2.47 25.60
CA LEU A 836 -1.87 3.60 24.68
C LEU A 836 -2.71 3.40 23.41
N PRO A 837 -3.25 4.49 22.81
CA PRO A 837 -3.94 4.42 21.53
C PRO A 837 -3.01 3.98 20.38
N PRO A 838 -3.55 3.35 19.31
CA PRO A 838 -4.97 3.22 18.98
C PRO A 838 -5.70 2.06 19.69
N PHE A 839 -6.89 2.35 20.23
CA PHE A 839 -7.78 1.38 20.90
C PHE A 839 -8.64 0.54 19.93
N THR A 840 -8.35 0.62 18.65
CA THR A 840 -8.98 -0.21 17.61
C THR A 840 -7.92 -0.66 16.63
N SER A 841 -8.00 -1.91 16.19
CA SER A 841 -7.14 -2.44 15.14
C SER A 841 -7.96 -3.00 13.98
N ARG A 842 -7.31 -2.99 12.82
CA ARG A 842 -7.75 -3.70 11.63
C ARG A 842 -6.55 -4.48 11.12
N LEU A 843 -6.61 -5.79 11.29
CA LEU A 843 -5.59 -6.68 10.77
C LEU A 843 -6.18 -7.56 9.68
N THR A 844 -5.33 -8.06 8.79
CA THR A 844 -5.75 -8.89 7.68
C THR A 844 -4.84 -10.10 7.66
N ILE A 845 -5.46 -11.27 7.66
CA ILE A 845 -4.77 -12.55 7.55
C ILE A 845 -5.25 -13.29 6.30
N ARG A 846 -4.52 -14.35 5.92
CA ARG A 846 -4.92 -15.26 4.86
C ARG A 846 -4.91 -16.69 5.35
N THR A 847 -5.93 -17.44 4.97
CA THR A 847 -5.94 -18.89 5.19
C THR A 847 -4.88 -19.57 4.33
N GLN A 848 -4.30 -20.64 4.84
CA GLN A 848 -3.25 -21.43 4.21
C GLN A 848 -3.85 -22.35 3.14
N SER A 849 -4.47 -21.76 2.09
CA SER A 849 -4.99 -22.47 0.91
C SER A 849 -4.22 -22.10 -0.35
N VAL A 850 -3.88 -23.13 -1.13
CA VAL A 850 -3.14 -22.96 -2.40
C VAL A 850 -4.09 -22.64 -3.58
N ALA A 851 -5.35 -23.12 -3.57
CA ALA A 851 -6.34 -22.77 -4.62
C ALA A 851 -7.14 -21.51 -4.34
N THR A 852 -7.63 -21.34 -3.11
CA THR A 852 -8.60 -20.29 -2.77
C THR A 852 -8.27 -19.70 -1.39
N PRO A 853 -7.15 -18.96 -1.26
CA PRO A 853 -6.81 -18.30 -0.01
C PRO A 853 -7.91 -17.29 0.35
N VAL A 854 -8.59 -17.55 1.47
CA VAL A 854 -9.62 -16.67 2.00
C VAL A 854 -8.93 -15.54 2.72
N THR A 855 -9.19 -14.30 2.28
CA THR A 855 -8.73 -13.11 3.00
C THR A 855 -9.68 -12.87 4.17
N VAL A 856 -9.16 -12.90 5.39
CA VAL A 856 -9.94 -12.64 6.61
C VAL A 856 -9.50 -11.31 7.18
N HIS A 857 -10.46 -10.40 7.39
CA HIS A 857 -10.23 -9.13 8.06
C HIS A 857 -10.66 -9.25 9.52
N ILE A 858 -9.75 -8.96 10.42
CA ILE A 858 -9.98 -8.97 11.87
C ILE A 858 -10.14 -7.52 12.32
N TYR A 859 -11.28 -7.23 12.93
CA TYR A 859 -11.60 -5.92 13.49
C TYR A 859 -11.69 -6.05 15.00
N SER A 860 -10.80 -5.37 15.71
CA SER A 860 -10.77 -5.43 17.17
C SER A 860 -10.90 -4.05 17.76
N LYS A 861 -11.52 -4.00 18.94
CA LYS A 861 -11.59 -2.82 19.79
C LYS A 861 -11.23 -3.23 21.21
N SER A 862 -10.52 -2.36 21.91
CA SER A 862 -10.36 -2.52 23.36
C SER A 862 -11.55 -2.00 24.12
N GLU A 863 -11.59 -2.32 25.41
CA GLU A 863 -12.55 -1.74 26.35
C GLU A 863 -12.53 -0.21 26.32
N SER A 864 -11.33 0.39 26.28
CA SER A 864 -11.14 1.85 26.23
C SER A 864 -11.65 2.49 24.94
N SER A 865 -12.05 1.70 23.94
CA SER A 865 -12.60 2.20 22.68
C SER A 865 -14.07 2.61 22.78
N LYS A 866 -14.30 3.90 22.52
CA LYS A 866 -15.62 4.55 22.44
C LYS A 866 -16.39 4.22 21.14
N TYR A 867 -15.82 3.45 20.21
CA TYR A 867 -16.47 3.09 18.95
C TYR A 867 -17.37 1.86 19.10
N GLU A 868 -18.60 1.96 18.62
CA GLU A 868 -19.53 0.85 18.44
C GLU A 868 -19.09 0.00 17.23
N ILE A 869 -19.00 -1.33 17.40
CA ILE A 869 -18.31 -2.22 16.45
C ILE A 869 -19.05 -2.34 15.10
N TYR A 870 -20.39 -2.35 15.09
CA TYR A 870 -21.18 -2.52 13.87
C TYR A 870 -21.15 -1.27 13.00
N LYS A 871 -21.58 -0.12 13.50
CA LYS A 871 -21.71 1.13 12.73
C LYS A 871 -20.39 1.86 12.57
N LYS A 872 -19.61 2.02 13.64
CA LYS A 872 -18.42 2.89 13.65
C LYS A 872 -17.16 2.18 13.18
N VAL A 873 -17.13 0.85 13.22
CA VAL A 873 -16.02 0.04 12.71
C VAL A 873 -16.44 -0.70 11.43
N ILE A 874 -17.37 -1.65 11.49
CA ILE A 874 -17.70 -2.54 10.36
C ILE A 874 -18.31 -1.77 9.19
N VAL A 875 -19.44 -1.06 9.35
CA VAL A 875 -20.10 -0.31 8.26
C VAL A 875 -19.19 0.77 7.69
N ARG A 876 -18.47 1.49 8.56
CA ARG A 876 -17.53 2.55 8.15
C ARG A 876 -16.39 1.99 7.31
N VAL A 877 -15.81 0.84 7.69
CA VAL A 877 -14.68 0.25 6.98
C VAL A 877 -15.12 -0.51 5.74
N LEU A 878 -16.17 -1.33 5.84
CA LEU A 878 -16.68 -2.11 4.70
C LEU A 878 -17.31 -1.24 3.63
N LYS A 879 -17.73 -0.02 3.97
CA LYS A 879 -18.39 0.91 3.04
C LYS A 879 -19.62 0.25 2.36
N LYS A 880 -20.32 -0.63 3.08
CA LYS A 880 -21.50 -1.36 2.61
C LYS A 880 -22.60 -1.37 3.68
N THR A 881 -23.85 -1.53 3.25
CA THR A 881 -24.97 -1.88 4.13
C THR A 881 -24.75 -3.31 4.64
N ILE A 882 -25.10 -3.58 5.90
CA ILE A 882 -25.00 -4.92 6.50
C ILE A 882 -26.36 -5.38 7.00
N LYS A 883 -26.68 -6.67 6.84
CA LYS A 883 -27.78 -7.37 7.50
C LYS A 883 -27.21 -8.07 8.75
N VAL A 884 -27.84 -7.85 9.90
CA VAL A 884 -27.32 -8.31 11.21
C VAL A 884 -28.28 -9.33 11.84
N TRP A 885 -27.72 -10.47 12.23
CA TRP A 885 -28.32 -11.45 13.14
C TRP A 885 -27.59 -11.37 14.48
N SER A 886 -28.33 -11.00 15.52
CA SER A 886 -27.78 -10.85 16.86
C SER A 886 -28.93 -10.67 17.83
N LYS A 887 -28.78 -11.17 19.06
CA LYS A 887 -29.58 -10.69 20.19
C LYS A 887 -29.47 -9.17 20.24
N ARG A 888 -30.61 -8.49 20.28
CA ARG A 888 -30.73 -7.04 20.15
C ARG A 888 -31.70 -6.51 21.17
N ASP A 889 -31.44 -5.28 21.63
CA ASP A 889 -32.44 -4.53 22.39
C ASP A 889 -33.49 -3.94 21.44
N LYS A 890 -34.66 -3.54 21.97
CA LYS A 890 -35.72 -2.86 21.19
C LYS A 890 -35.31 -1.44 20.75
N ILE A 891 -34.13 -0.96 21.17
CA ILE A 891 -33.66 0.43 21.07
C ILE A 891 -32.91 0.65 19.75
N LEU A 892 -31.98 -0.24 19.40
CA LEU A 892 -31.25 -0.18 18.14
C LEU A 892 -32.12 -0.69 16.97
N LYS A 893 -32.85 0.23 16.32
CA LYS A 893 -33.59 -0.05 15.09
C LYS A 893 -32.65 -0.10 13.88
N GLY A 894 -33.07 -0.83 12.84
CA GLY A 894 -32.41 -0.76 11.53
C GLY A 894 -32.40 0.70 11.04
N ASP A 895 -31.23 1.21 10.71
CA ASP A 895 -31.04 2.59 10.26
C ASP A 895 -31.34 2.67 8.77
N CYS A 896 -32.60 2.92 8.40
CA CYS A 896 -33.07 3.01 7.00
C CYS A 896 -33.37 4.46 6.55
N ARG A 897 -32.94 5.51 7.28
CA ARG A 897 -33.30 6.90 6.95
C ARG A 897 -32.11 7.70 6.40
N GLY A 898 -32.18 8.06 5.11
CA GLY A 898 -31.24 8.96 4.44
C GLY A 898 -30.40 8.30 3.33
N LEU A 899 -29.68 9.10 2.54
CA LEU A 899 -28.78 8.68 1.44
C LEU A 899 -27.48 7.95 1.90
N GLN A 900 -27.41 7.45 3.14
CA GLN A 900 -26.23 6.77 3.69
C GLN A 900 -26.43 5.27 3.87
N ARG A 901 -25.33 4.51 3.85
CA ARG A 901 -25.28 3.04 4.05
C ARG A 901 -25.94 2.62 5.37
N HIS A 902 -26.68 1.52 5.36
CA HIS A 902 -27.64 1.14 6.40
C HIS A 902 -27.19 -0.06 7.25
N ILE A 903 -27.73 -0.20 8.46
CA ILE A 903 -27.77 -1.47 9.21
C ILE A 903 -29.18 -2.01 9.10
N ARG A 904 -29.34 -3.18 8.48
CA ARG A 904 -30.60 -3.92 8.36
C ARG A 904 -30.62 -5.05 9.38
N LEU A 905 -31.77 -5.27 9.98
CA LEU A 905 -31.94 -6.30 10.99
C LEU A 905 -32.62 -7.52 10.36
N ILE A 906 -32.07 -8.71 10.58
CA ILE A 906 -32.71 -9.96 10.14
C ILE A 906 -33.91 -10.24 11.06
N LYS A 907 -35.05 -10.61 10.48
CA LYS A 907 -36.26 -10.94 11.23
C LYS A 907 -36.11 -12.33 11.86
N SER A 908 -36.60 -12.47 13.09
CA SER A 908 -36.76 -13.75 13.78
C SER A 908 -38.19 -14.26 13.51
N PRO A 909 -38.42 -15.56 13.28
CA PRO A 909 -37.41 -16.62 13.13
C PRO A 909 -36.68 -16.55 11.77
N ALA A 910 -35.47 -17.12 11.70
CA ALA A 910 -34.76 -17.36 10.44
C ALA A 910 -34.66 -18.86 10.15
N VAL A 911 -34.60 -19.22 8.88
CA VAL A 911 -34.43 -20.61 8.44
C VAL A 911 -32.96 -20.85 8.08
N VAL A 912 -32.36 -21.87 8.67
CA VAL A 912 -31.04 -22.39 8.27
C VAL A 912 -31.25 -23.78 7.67
N VAL A 913 -31.21 -23.85 6.34
CA VAL A 913 -31.51 -25.06 5.55
C VAL A 913 -32.96 -25.53 5.73
N ASP A 914 -33.20 -26.35 6.74
CA ASP A 914 -34.43 -27.07 7.06
C ASP A 914 -34.88 -26.81 8.51
N HIS A 915 -34.15 -25.99 9.27
CA HIS A 915 -34.42 -25.73 10.69
C HIS A 915 -34.65 -24.26 11.00
N ASN A 916 -35.64 -23.99 11.85
CA ASN A 916 -35.95 -22.64 12.34
C ASN A 916 -35.06 -22.28 13.54
N THR A 917 -34.40 -21.13 13.46
CA THR A 917 -33.67 -20.52 14.57
C THR A 917 -34.33 -19.21 14.98
N ASN A 918 -34.29 -18.89 16.28
CA ASN A 918 -34.85 -17.68 16.84
C ASN A 918 -33.79 -16.95 17.67
N LEU A 919 -34.00 -15.65 17.89
CA LEU A 919 -33.04 -14.79 18.58
C LEU A 919 -32.92 -15.12 20.07
N GLU A 920 -33.89 -15.81 20.67
CA GLU A 920 -33.93 -16.15 22.08
C GLU A 920 -33.03 -17.34 22.41
N ALA A 921 -33.07 -18.38 21.56
CA ALA A 921 -32.32 -19.63 21.71
C ALA A 921 -30.97 -19.63 21.00
N ASP A 922 -30.75 -18.74 20.01
CA ASP A 922 -29.47 -18.58 19.32
C ASP A 922 -28.59 -17.54 20.02
N ILE A 923 -27.38 -17.93 20.44
CA ILE A 923 -26.42 -17.01 21.08
C ILE A 923 -25.39 -16.45 20.10
N THR A 924 -25.46 -16.82 18.83
CA THR A 924 -24.53 -16.35 17.79
C THR A 924 -24.81 -14.91 17.38
N ASN A 925 -23.76 -14.18 17.04
CA ASN A 925 -23.88 -12.85 16.45
C ASN A 925 -23.06 -12.79 15.17
N TRP A 926 -23.72 -12.45 14.08
CA TRP A 926 -23.09 -12.38 12.76
C TRP A 926 -23.76 -11.33 11.87
N ALA A 927 -23.02 -10.90 10.84
CA ALA A 927 -23.52 -9.93 9.87
C ALA A 927 -23.09 -10.31 8.46
N VAL A 928 -23.91 -9.96 7.47
CA VAL A 928 -23.61 -10.13 6.04
C VAL A 928 -23.76 -8.82 5.28
N SER A 929 -22.92 -8.58 4.28
CA SER A 929 -23.04 -7.39 3.43
C SER A 929 -24.23 -7.48 2.47
N ASP A 930 -24.93 -6.36 2.22
CA ASP A 930 -26.12 -6.28 1.36
C ASP A 930 -26.05 -5.07 0.41
N PRO A 931 -25.84 -5.25 -0.91
CA PRO A 931 -25.44 -6.49 -1.59
C PRO A 931 -23.96 -6.84 -1.35
N GLY A 932 -23.63 -8.13 -1.29
CA GLY A 932 -22.25 -8.60 -1.30
C GLY A 932 -22.03 -9.99 -0.73
N ASN A 933 -20.77 -10.38 -0.65
CA ASN A 933 -20.28 -11.72 -0.30
C ASN A 933 -19.43 -11.73 0.99
N ILE A 934 -19.62 -10.76 1.88
CA ILE A 934 -18.88 -10.67 3.15
C ILE A 934 -19.74 -11.23 4.27
N PHE A 935 -19.21 -12.20 5.00
CA PHE A 935 -19.74 -12.72 6.26
C PHE A 935 -18.83 -12.28 7.42
N CYS A 936 -19.42 -11.84 8.52
CA CYS A 936 -18.71 -11.41 9.72
C CYS A 936 -19.27 -12.17 10.93
N HIS A 937 -18.43 -12.94 11.63
CA HIS A 937 -18.68 -13.35 13.00
C HIS A 937 -18.31 -12.21 13.96
N ILE A 938 -19.12 -11.99 14.99
CA ILE A 938 -18.95 -10.87 15.91
C ILE A 938 -19.13 -11.37 17.34
N ASP A 939 -18.11 -11.22 18.16
CA ASP A 939 -18.10 -11.75 19.54
C ASP A 939 -19.05 -10.97 20.48
N LYS A 940 -19.40 -9.73 20.11
CA LYS A 940 -20.27 -8.86 20.88
C LYS A 940 -21.63 -8.72 20.19
N PRO A 941 -22.75 -8.94 20.90
CA PRO A 941 -24.07 -8.75 20.32
C PRO A 941 -24.31 -7.28 19.94
N TYR A 942 -25.15 -7.06 18.93
CA TYR A 942 -25.75 -5.77 18.52
C TYR A 942 -26.76 -5.29 19.56
N LEU A 943 -26.26 -5.06 20.75
CA LEU A 943 -26.91 -4.33 21.80
C LEU A 943 -26.37 -2.91 21.74
N ALA A 944 -27.20 -1.90 22.03
CA ALA A 944 -26.62 -0.70 22.63
C ALA A 944 -25.85 -1.23 23.84
N THR A 945 -24.64 -0.71 24.12
CA THR A 945 -23.88 -1.05 25.35
C THR A 945 -24.90 -1.36 26.41
N ALA A 946 -24.95 -2.63 26.84
CA ALA A 946 -26.01 -3.13 27.70
C ALA A 946 -25.84 -2.36 28.98
N ALA A 947 -26.42 -1.17 28.96
CA ALA A 947 -26.34 -0.27 30.05
C ALA A 947 -27.01 -1.01 31.20
N GLY A 948 -26.65 -0.69 32.44
CA GLY A 948 -27.54 -1.08 33.53
C GLY A 948 -28.97 -0.78 33.08
N ALA A 949 -29.84 -1.80 33.06
CA ALA A 949 -31.23 -1.53 32.78
C ALA A 949 -31.65 -0.41 33.74
N TRP A 950 -32.59 0.46 33.34
CA TRP A 950 -33.29 1.20 34.36
C TRP A 950 -33.84 0.18 35.34
N GLN A 951 -33.40 0.28 36.59
CA GLN A 951 -33.88 -0.54 37.68
C GLN A 951 -34.69 0.38 38.57
N ASN A 952 -35.82 -0.12 39.04
CA ASN A 952 -36.55 0.58 40.08
C ASN A 952 -35.66 0.66 41.32
N GLY A 953 -35.70 1.80 42.00
CA GLY A 953 -35.10 1.89 43.33
C GLY A 953 -35.70 0.84 44.25
N ALA A 954 -34.91 0.32 45.19
CA ALA A 954 -35.37 -0.71 46.12
C ALA A 954 -36.52 -0.25 47.04
N GLN A 955 -36.64 1.07 47.27
CA GLN A 955 -37.74 1.72 48.00
C GLN A 955 -38.07 3.08 47.35
N ALA A 956 -39.23 3.64 47.71
CA ALA A 956 -39.61 4.99 47.30
C ALA A 956 -38.65 6.05 47.86
N LEU A 957 -38.46 7.18 47.14
CA LEU A 957 -37.61 8.28 47.61
C LEU A 957 -38.14 8.99 48.87
N SER A 958 -39.39 8.74 49.26
CA SER A 958 -39.96 9.22 50.52
C SER A 958 -39.62 8.35 51.72
N SER A 959 -39.08 7.15 51.50
CA SER A 959 -38.67 6.23 52.57
C SER A 959 -37.37 6.71 53.21
N ASP A 960 -37.29 6.65 54.53
CA ASP A 960 -36.08 7.04 55.29
C ASP A 960 -34.91 6.05 55.09
N ASN A 961 -35.20 4.84 54.64
CA ASN A 961 -34.25 3.76 54.45
C ASN A 961 -34.54 2.94 53.18
N GLY A 962 -33.56 2.15 52.75
CA GLY A 962 -33.72 1.15 51.69
C GLY A 962 -33.54 1.67 50.26
N HIS A 963 -33.23 2.95 50.04
CA HIS A 963 -32.81 3.48 48.73
C HIS A 963 -31.44 4.18 48.79
N SER A 964 -30.81 4.32 47.63
CA SER A 964 -29.42 4.78 47.50
C SER A 964 -29.17 6.17 48.09
N PHE A 965 -30.06 7.13 47.83
CA PHE A 965 -29.89 8.51 48.29
C PHE A 965 -30.16 8.72 49.78
N ALA A 966 -31.07 7.97 50.42
CA ALA A 966 -31.23 8.00 51.87
C ALA A 966 -29.94 7.50 52.54
N LYS A 967 -29.39 6.39 52.02
CA LYS A 967 -28.11 5.84 52.49
C LYS A 967 -26.94 6.80 52.29
N THR A 968 -26.82 7.43 51.12
CA THR A 968 -25.75 8.42 50.87
C THR A 968 -25.84 9.64 51.80
N LEU A 969 -27.07 10.04 52.16
CA LEU A 969 -27.31 11.21 52.99
C LEU A 969 -27.40 10.89 54.49
N GLU A 970 -27.22 9.63 54.92
CA GLU A 970 -27.42 9.21 56.31
C GLU A 970 -26.60 10.05 57.32
N HIS A 971 -25.40 10.48 56.92
CA HIS A 971 -24.50 11.31 57.74
C HIS A 971 -24.63 12.82 57.47
N VAL A 972 -25.45 13.20 56.50
CA VAL A 972 -25.90 14.58 56.24
C VAL A 972 -27.14 14.89 57.11
N VAL A 973 -28.00 13.89 57.32
CA VAL A 973 -29.22 13.96 58.14
C VAL A 973 -28.94 13.64 59.62
N GLY A 974 -27.99 12.75 59.90
CA GLY A 974 -27.57 12.36 61.26
C GLY A 974 -26.28 13.03 61.75
N ASN A 975 -26.00 12.90 63.05
CA ASN A 975 -24.73 13.31 63.63
C ASN A 975 -23.66 12.24 63.42
N ASN A 976 -22.57 12.60 62.75
CA ASN A 976 -21.38 11.77 62.61
C ASN A 976 -20.14 12.66 62.80
N ASN A 977 -19.25 12.28 63.71
CA ASN A 977 -18.05 13.06 64.03
C ASN A 977 -17.07 13.11 62.85
N ASN A 978 -17.04 12.04 62.05
CA ASN A 978 -16.05 11.84 61.00
C ASN A 978 -16.51 12.31 59.62
N VAL A 979 -17.76 12.75 59.47
CA VAL A 979 -18.32 13.21 58.19
C VAL A 979 -18.74 14.67 58.29
N LYS A 980 -18.22 15.48 57.36
CA LYS A 980 -18.52 16.90 57.22
C LYS A 980 -19.05 17.17 55.82
N PHE A 981 -19.85 18.21 55.66
CA PHE A 981 -20.44 18.52 54.36
C PHE A 981 -20.77 20.00 54.17
N LEU A 982 -20.89 20.36 52.90
CA LEU A 982 -21.38 21.66 52.43
C LEU A 982 -22.60 21.40 51.55
N ALA A 983 -23.74 22.00 51.91
CA ALA A 983 -24.99 21.90 51.16
C ALA A 983 -25.34 23.23 50.51
N TYR A 984 -25.70 23.19 49.23
CA TYR A 984 -26.07 24.36 48.45
C TYR A 984 -27.36 24.12 47.67
N ASN A 985 -28.25 25.11 47.67
CA ASN A 985 -29.55 25.01 47.00
C ASN A 985 -30.11 26.41 46.75
N ASN A 986 -30.59 26.69 45.54
CA ASN A 986 -31.22 27.96 45.21
C ASN A 986 -32.63 28.16 45.82
N ALA A 987 -33.22 27.09 46.36
CA ALA A 987 -34.44 27.10 47.16
C ALA A 987 -34.22 26.16 48.37
N PRO A 988 -33.44 26.60 49.38
CA PRO A 988 -33.08 25.75 50.50
C PRO A 988 -34.29 25.47 51.41
N PRO A 989 -34.32 24.33 52.11
CA PRO A 989 -35.41 23.99 53.02
C PRO A 989 -35.59 25.04 54.12
N GLY A 990 -36.84 25.39 54.43
CA GLY A 990 -37.18 26.31 55.51
C GLY A 990 -36.97 27.80 55.22
N VAL A 991 -36.46 28.19 54.04
CA VAL A 991 -36.24 29.60 53.69
C VAL A 991 -37.11 30.02 52.49
N PRO A 992 -38.22 30.75 52.71
CA PRO A 992 -39.04 31.25 51.62
C PRO A 992 -38.37 32.41 50.88
N SER A 993 -38.60 32.50 49.57
CA SER A 993 -38.40 33.72 48.76
C SER A 993 -36.95 34.22 48.56
N ILE A 994 -35.94 33.35 48.55
CA ILE A 994 -34.57 33.80 48.24
C ILE A 994 -34.44 34.19 46.75
N LYS A 995 -34.00 35.42 46.50
CA LYS A 995 -33.68 35.91 45.14
C LYS A 995 -32.25 35.53 44.76
N THR A 996 -32.10 34.54 43.88
CA THR A 996 -30.81 34.21 43.27
C THR A 996 -30.96 33.93 41.78
N LYS A 997 -29.90 34.20 41.02
CA LYS A 997 -29.81 33.84 39.59
C LYS A 997 -29.21 32.45 39.39
N SER A 998 -28.68 31.82 40.42
CA SER A 998 -28.16 30.45 40.34
C SER A 998 -29.29 29.43 40.40
N ASN A 999 -29.19 28.36 39.61
CA ASN A 999 -30.12 27.21 39.68
C ASN A 999 -29.47 25.97 40.31
N SER A 1000 -28.18 26.05 40.63
CA SER A 1000 -27.38 24.92 41.10
C SER A 1000 -27.83 24.46 42.49
N LYS A 1001 -27.97 23.14 42.65
CA LYS A 1001 -28.25 22.48 43.93
C LYS A 1001 -27.40 21.23 44.10
N GLY A 1002 -27.00 20.91 45.32
CA GLY A 1002 -26.15 19.77 45.60
C GLY A 1002 -25.54 19.76 47.00
N VAL A 1003 -24.72 18.75 47.24
CA VAL A 1003 -24.03 18.51 48.51
C VAL A 1003 -22.62 18.01 48.22
N ILE A 1004 -21.62 18.55 48.92
CA ILE A 1004 -20.26 18.01 48.96
C ILE A 1004 -20.09 17.39 50.33
N ILE A 1005 -19.78 16.09 50.39
CA ILE A 1005 -19.60 15.31 51.61
C ILE A 1005 -18.13 14.88 51.68
N LEU A 1006 -17.50 15.05 52.84
CA LEU A 1006 -16.11 14.72 53.12
C LEU A 1006 -16.02 13.79 54.32
N ALA A 1007 -15.26 12.70 54.20
CA ALA A 1007 -14.79 11.94 55.35
C ALA A 1007 -13.48 12.56 55.88
N THR A 1008 -13.41 12.86 57.16
CA THR A 1008 -12.22 13.47 57.82
C THR A 1008 -11.15 12.45 58.22
N ASN A 1009 -11.45 11.16 58.12
CA ASN A 1009 -10.56 10.07 58.48
C ASN A 1009 -10.04 9.25 57.28
N ALA A 1010 -10.35 9.66 56.05
CA ALA A 1010 -9.94 8.99 54.82
C ALA A 1010 -9.96 9.96 53.62
N ASP A 1011 -9.10 9.76 52.63
CA ASP A 1011 -9.16 10.47 51.33
C ASP A 1011 -10.36 9.99 50.50
N SER A 1012 -11.56 10.36 50.94
CA SER A 1012 -12.83 9.94 50.33
C SER A 1012 -13.88 11.02 50.50
N ALA A 1013 -14.43 11.46 49.37
CA ALA A 1013 -15.49 12.45 49.30
C ALA A 1013 -16.60 12.02 48.33
N ALA A 1014 -17.77 12.63 48.47
CA ALA A 1014 -18.89 12.45 47.56
C ALA A 1014 -19.44 13.81 47.13
N TRP A 1015 -19.76 13.94 45.84
CA TRP A 1015 -20.43 15.11 45.30
C TRP A 1015 -21.79 14.71 44.74
N ILE A 1016 -22.84 15.32 45.29
CA ILE A 1016 -24.22 15.14 44.86
C ILE A 1016 -24.66 16.39 44.10
N VAL A 1017 -25.29 16.19 42.94
CA VAL A 1017 -25.94 17.25 42.16
C VAL A 1017 -27.39 16.85 41.92
N HIS A 1018 -28.33 17.76 42.19
CA HIS A 1018 -29.75 17.46 42.05
C HIS A 1018 -30.57 18.66 41.58
N THR A 1019 -31.86 18.42 41.32
CA THR A 1019 -32.84 19.42 40.87
C THR A 1019 -33.90 19.75 41.92
N VAL A 1020 -33.99 18.97 43.00
CA VAL A 1020 -35.04 19.03 44.03
C VAL A 1020 -34.95 20.30 44.89
N PRO A 1021 -35.96 21.20 44.89
CA PRO A 1021 -36.05 22.31 45.83
C PRO A 1021 -36.36 21.81 47.25
N GLY A 1022 -35.95 22.54 48.28
CA GLY A 1022 -36.20 22.18 49.68
C GLY A 1022 -35.46 20.94 50.17
N PHE A 1023 -34.39 20.53 49.49
CA PHE A 1023 -33.65 19.28 49.78
C PHE A 1023 -32.13 19.47 49.68
N PRO A 1024 -31.31 18.74 50.45
CA PRO A 1024 -31.69 18.04 51.68
C PRO A 1024 -31.86 19.03 52.85
N THR A 1025 -32.56 18.62 53.90
CA THR A 1025 -32.56 19.35 55.17
C THR A 1025 -31.38 18.88 56.00
N ALA A 1026 -30.43 19.78 56.24
CA ALA A 1026 -29.19 19.46 56.95
C ALA A 1026 -29.46 19.20 58.45
N LYS A 1027 -28.84 18.15 59.01
CA LYS A 1027 -28.90 17.81 60.45
C LYS A 1027 -30.31 17.58 61.02
N THR A 1028 -31.24 17.18 60.17
CA THR A 1028 -32.57 16.72 60.57
C THR A 1028 -32.84 15.36 59.97
N ALA A 1029 -33.78 14.59 60.51
CA ALA A 1029 -34.21 13.31 59.92
C ALA A 1029 -34.49 13.41 58.42
N TYR A 1030 -34.21 12.32 57.69
CA TYR A 1030 -34.40 12.26 56.24
C TYR A 1030 -35.84 12.65 55.88
N SER A 1031 -35.98 13.64 54.99
CA SER A 1031 -37.27 14.12 54.53
C SER A 1031 -37.22 14.44 53.04
N TRP A 1032 -38.18 13.88 52.31
CA TRP A 1032 -38.38 14.16 50.89
C TRP A 1032 -39.53 15.17 50.72
N PRO A 1033 -39.34 16.25 49.94
CA PRO A 1033 -40.41 17.21 49.66
C PRO A 1033 -41.56 16.57 48.87
N VAL A 1034 -42.65 16.19 49.55
CA VAL A 1034 -43.79 15.47 48.93
C VAL A 1034 -44.40 16.21 47.74
N ALA A 1035 -44.41 17.54 47.77
CA ALA A 1035 -44.88 18.38 46.65
C ALA A 1035 -44.12 18.13 45.33
N GLU A 1036 -42.88 17.67 45.41
CA GLU A 1036 -42.03 17.40 44.25
C GLU A 1036 -42.28 16.01 43.63
N ASN A 1037 -43.13 15.16 44.24
CA ASN A 1037 -43.55 13.88 43.64
C ASN A 1037 -44.28 14.06 42.31
N ALA A 1038 -44.93 15.22 42.10
CA ALA A 1038 -45.64 15.54 40.87
C ALA A 1038 -44.71 15.92 39.70
N ARG A 1039 -43.38 15.99 39.93
CA ARG A 1039 -42.42 16.53 38.96
C ARG A 1039 -41.26 15.58 38.72
N GLY A 1040 -40.71 15.62 37.51
CA GLY A 1040 -39.50 14.87 37.15
C GLY A 1040 -38.25 15.52 37.73
N HIS A 1041 -37.46 14.73 38.47
CA HIS A 1041 -36.19 15.15 39.05
C HIS A 1041 -35.03 14.24 38.65
N LEU A 1042 -33.84 14.82 38.63
CA LEU A 1042 -32.57 14.13 38.45
C LEU A 1042 -31.70 14.33 39.70
N LEU A 1043 -31.11 13.25 40.17
CA LEU A 1043 -30.11 13.21 41.24
C LEU A 1043 -28.90 12.41 40.74
N ILE A 1044 -27.70 12.95 40.95
CA ILE A 1044 -26.42 12.34 40.57
C ILE A 1044 -25.55 12.31 41.82
N CYS A 1045 -24.93 11.17 42.13
CA CYS A 1045 -23.93 11.04 43.18
C CYS A 1045 -22.61 10.54 42.58
N LEU A 1046 -21.50 11.20 42.91
CA LEU A 1046 -20.16 10.87 42.43
C LEU A 1046 -19.23 10.69 43.63
N THR A 1047 -18.67 9.50 43.81
CA THR A 1047 -17.56 9.27 44.75
C THR A 1047 -16.26 9.76 44.12
N ILE A 1048 -15.50 10.59 44.84
CA ILE A 1048 -14.32 11.31 44.38
C ILE A 1048 -13.26 11.36 45.50
N SER A 1049 -12.00 11.59 45.16
CA SER A 1049 -10.97 11.91 46.16
C SER A 1049 -11.13 13.34 46.67
N GLU A 1050 -10.66 13.59 47.88
CA GLU A 1050 -10.70 14.91 48.54
C GLU A 1050 -9.95 15.96 47.71
N THR A 1051 -8.83 15.57 47.10
CA THR A 1051 -8.01 16.40 46.22
C THR A 1051 -8.78 17.01 45.03
N GLN A 1052 -9.95 16.46 44.68
CA GLN A 1052 -10.77 16.94 43.57
C GLN A 1052 -11.83 17.97 43.98
N ILE A 1053 -12.05 18.17 45.29
CA ILE A 1053 -13.03 19.15 45.82
C ILE A 1053 -12.71 20.56 45.35
N ASN A 1054 -11.44 20.96 45.33
CA ASN A 1054 -11.04 22.30 44.92
C ASN A 1054 -11.42 22.61 43.45
N ALA A 1055 -11.40 21.60 42.57
CA ALA A 1055 -11.83 21.73 41.18
C ALA A 1055 -13.35 21.94 41.09
N ILE A 1056 -14.13 21.21 41.88
CA ILE A 1056 -15.59 21.39 41.97
C ILE A 1056 -15.91 22.77 42.51
N ALA A 1057 -15.23 23.20 43.57
CA ALA A 1057 -15.41 24.50 44.19
C ALA A 1057 -15.11 25.65 43.22
N ALA A 1058 -14.05 25.54 42.41
CA ALA A 1058 -13.73 26.53 41.37
C ALA A 1058 -14.86 26.68 40.34
N SER A 1059 -15.53 25.57 39.99
CA SER A 1059 -16.70 25.62 39.10
C SER A 1059 -17.93 26.22 39.78
N LEU A 1060 -18.22 25.86 41.02
CA LEU A 1060 -19.34 26.40 41.80
C LEU A 1060 -19.18 27.90 42.09
N LEU A 1061 -17.95 28.38 42.30
CA LEU A 1061 -17.65 29.80 42.54
C LEU A 1061 -18.13 30.70 41.39
N LEU A 1062 -18.03 30.23 40.14
CA LEU A 1062 -18.57 30.95 38.98
C LEU A 1062 -20.10 30.97 38.96
N VAL A 1063 -20.73 29.92 39.49
CA VAL A 1063 -22.17 29.68 39.39
C VAL A 1063 -22.93 30.32 40.57
N GLN A 1064 -22.20 30.71 41.61
CA GLN A 1064 -22.69 31.45 42.79
C GLN A 1064 -23.93 30.80 43.42
N PRO A 1065 -23.87 29.50 43.80
CA PRO A 1065 -24.99 28.85 44.47
C PRO A 1065 -25.15 29.42 45.88
N ILE A 1066 -26.36 29.31 46.43
CA ILE A 1066 -26.60 29.63 47.84
C ILE A 1066 -26.17 28.44 48.69
N ILE A 1067 -25.18 28.66 49.54
CA ILE A 1067 -24.75 27.70 50.55
C ILE A 1067 -25.62 27.92 51.77
N HIS A 1068 -26.38 26.90 52.18
CA HIS A 1068 -27.29 26.99 53.32
C HIS A 1068 -26.81 26.18 54.53
N TYR A 1069 -25.78 25.35 54.34
CA TYR A 1069 -25.11 24.66 55.44
C TYR A 1069 -23.65 24.35 55.06
N ASN A 1070 -22.73 24.50 56.02
CA ASN A 1070 -21.33 24.11 55.86
C ASN A 1070 -20.72 23.83 57.25
N ASP A 1071 -20.26 22.60 57.49
CA ASP A 1071 -19.50 22.23 58.70
C ASP A 1071 -18.11 21.64 58.38
N ILE A 1072 -17.63 21.80 57.15
CA ILE A 1072 -16.28 21.37 56.76
C ILE A 1072 -15.24 22.29 57.43
N PRO A 1073 -14.37 21.74 58.30
CA PRO A 1073 -13.44 22.55 59.08
C PRO A 1073 -12.28 23.07 58.22
N LYS A 1074 -11.75 24.24 58.62
CA LYS A 1074 -10.64 24.91 57.91
C LYS A 1074 -9.36 24.07 57.80
N THR A 1075 -9.16 23.12 58.71
CA THR A 1075 -8.01 22.20 58.71
C THR A 1075 -7.99 21.32 57.47
N GLU A 1076 -9.16 20.79 57.06
CA GLU A 1076 -9.30 19.96 55.84
C GLU A 1076 -9.23 20.81 54.56
N THR A 1077 -9.58 22.11 54.65
CA THR A 1077 -9.64 22.99 53.48
C THR A 1077 -8.42 23.90 53.33
N ALA A 1078 -7.38 23.70 54.14
CA ALA A 1078 -6.16 24.51 54.13
C ALA A 1078 -5.50 24.53 52.74
N ALA A 1079 -5.53 23.39 52.02
CA ALA A 1079 -5.01 23.25 50.67
C ALA A 1079 -6.05 23.52 49.55
N LEU A 1080 -7.27 23.97 49.88
CA LEU A 1080 -8.39 24.12 48.94
C LEU A 1080 -8.81 25.60 48.77
N PRO A 1081 -8.01 26.44 48.09
CA PRO A 1081 -8.24 27.90 48.05
C PRO A 1081 -9.56 28.32 47.36
N TYR A 1082 -10.04 27.58 46.36
CA TYR A 1082 -11.34 27.88 45.75
C TYR A 1082 -12.50 27.45 46.62
N PHE A 1083 -12.34 26.39 47.42
CA PHE A 1083 -13.33 25.99 48.40
C PHE A 1083 -13.50 27.06 49.48
N ASN A 1084 -12.40 27.58 50.03
CA ASN A 1084 -12.46 28.66 51.02
C ASN A 1084 -13.17 29.91 50.47
N LYS A 1085 -12.86 30.30 49.22
CA LYS A 1085 -13.56 31.39 48.53
C LYS A 1085 -15.05 31.12 48.35
N LEU A 1086 -15.42 29.88 48.03
CA LEU A 1086 -16.82 29.49 47.86
C LEU A 1086 -17.57 29.53 49.20
N ALA A 1087 -16.99 28.95 50.26
CA ALA A 1087 -17.55 28.93 51.61
C ALA A 1087 -17.72 30.34 52.20
N GLU A 1088 -16.84 31.28 51.86
CA GLU A 1088 -16.93 32.70 52.22
C GLU A 1088 -17.91 33.50 51.34
N GLY A 1089 -18.53 32.88 50.32
CA GLY A 1089 -19.46 33.57 49.42
C GLY A 1089 -18.80 34.54 48.45
N LYS A 1090 -17.49 34.42 48.19
CA LYS A 1090 -16.77 35.31 47.26
C LYS A 1090 -17.21 35.09 45.81
N ILE A 1091 -17.15 36.16 45.01
CA ILE A 1091 -17.53 36.14 43.59
C ILE A 1091 -16.31 36.42 42.70
N PRO A 1092 -16.11 35.70 41.58
CA PRO A 1092 -15.05 36.01 40.62
C PRO A 1092 -15.30 37.35 39.90
N THR A 1093 -14.45 38.33 40.13
CA THR A 1093 -14.52 39.68 39.51
C THR A 1093 -13.63 39.83 38.28
N LEU A 1094 -12.64 38.95 38.10
CA LEU A 1094 -11.69 38.98 36.99
C LEU A 1094 -11.89 37.80 36.03
N PRO A 1095 -11.61 37.98 34.72
CA PRO A 1095 -11.65 36.89 33.76
C PRO A 1095 -10.58 35.81 34.06
N PRO A 1096 -10.82 34.54 33.66
CA PRO A 1096 -11.88 34.08 32.76
C PRO A 1096 -13.23 33.83 33.46
N PHE A 1097 -14.31 34.32 32.84
CA PHE A 1097 -15.70 34.13 33.32
C PHE A 1097 -16.34 32.79 32.91
N THR A 1098 -15.53 31.87 32.38
CA THR A 1098 -15.92 30.52 32.01
C THR A 1098 -14.85 29.55 32.45
N SER A 1099 -15.24 28.41 33.00
CA SER A 1099 -14.32 27.36 33.43
C SER A 1099 -14.65 26.02 32.76
N ARG A 1100 -13.60 25.22 32.59
CA ARG A 1100 -13.66 23.83 32.14
C ARG A 1100 -12.71 23.03 33.00
N LEU A 1101 -13.28 22.24 33.91
CA LEU A 1101 -12.53 21.36 34.78
C LEU A 1101 -12.91 19.92 34.51
N THR A 1102 -12.04 18.99 34.93
CA THR A 1102 -12.25 17.56 34.76
C THR A 1102 -11.88 16.87 36.04
N ILE A 1103 -12.76 15.99 36.50
CA ILE A 1103 -12.59 15.14 37.67
C ILE A 1103 -12.77 13.67 37.24
N ARG A 1104 -12.37 12.74 38.11
CA ARG A 1104 -12.51 11.30 37.96
C ARG A 1104 -13.13 10.70 39.22
N THR A 1105 -14.05 9.77 39.04
CA THR A 1105 -14.63 9.04 40.17
C THR A 1105 -13.59 8.11 40.80
N GLN A 1106 -13.65 7.95 42.12
CA GLN A 1106 -12.78 7.08 42.89
C GLN A 1106 -13.22 5.62 42.72
N SER A 1107 -12.70 4.96 41.69
CA SER A 1107 -12.87 3.52 41.45
C SER A 1107 -11.55 2.95 40.95
N VAL A 1108 -11.04 1.93 41.63
CA VAL A 1108 -9.77 1.26 41.28
C VAL A 1108 -9.88 0.50 39.95
N ALA A 1109 -11.06 -0.05 39.64
CA ALA A 1109 -11.29 -0.87 38.45
C ALA A 1109 -11.81 -0.08 37.25
N THR A 1110 -12.64 0.95 37.44
CA THR A 1110 -13.29 1.69 36.35
C THR A 1110 -13.56 3.16 36.70
N PRO A 1111 -12.53 4.03 36.70
CA PRO A 1111 -12.73 5.45 36.95
C PRO A 1111 -13.53 6.10 35.81
N VAL A 1112 -14.60 6.83 36.15
CA VAL A 1112 -15.44 7.56 35.20
C VAL A 1112 -14.95 9.00 35.11
N THR A 1113 -14.73 9.50 33.90
CA THR A 1113 -14.33 10.89 33.68
C THR A 1113 -15.57 11.80 33.67
N VAL A 1114 -15.52 12.90 34.41
CA VAL A 1114 -16.58 13.90 34.48
C VAL A 1114 -16.01 15.27 34.15
N HIS A 1115 -16.60 15.94 33.17
CA HIS A 1115 -16.27 17.31 32.79
C HIS A 1115 -17.25 18.28 33.42
N ILE A 1116 -16.73 19.33 34.05
CA ILE A 1116 -17.53 20.40 34.65
C ILE A 1116 -17.32 21.66 33.81
N TYR A 1117 -18.39 22.12 33.18
CA TYR A 1117 -18.40 23.38 32.44
C TYR A 1117 -19.20 24.40 33.24
N SER A 1118 -18.61 25.56 33.51
CA SER A 1118 -19.32 26.61 34.23
C SER A 1118 -19.08 27.98 33.61
N LYS A 1119 -20.02 28.88 33.82
CA LYS A 1119 -19.92 30.29 33.47
C LYS A 1119 -20.55 31.16 34.54
N SER A 1120 -19.99 32.36 34.73
CA SER A 1120 -20.59 33.37 35.59
C SER A 1120 -21.58 34.25 34.83
N GLU A 1121 -22.32 35.08 35.59
CA GLU A 1121 -23.19 36.12 35.05
C GLU A 1121 -22.45 37.07 34.09
N SER A 1122 -21.18 37.40 34.38
CA SER A 1122 -20.36 38.27 33.55
C SER A 1122 -20.04 37.69 32.16
N SER A 1123 -20.24 36.37 31.96
CA SER A 1123 -20.01 35.72 30.67
C SER A 1123 -21.18 35.95 29.71
N LYS A 1124 -20.89 36.48 28.52
CA LYS A 1124 -21.87 36.65 27.42
C LYS A 1124 -22.18 35.37 26.64
N TYR A 1125 -21.59 34.22 27.02
CA TYR A 1125 -21.83 32.96 26.31
C TYR A 1125 -23.04 32.22 26.87
N GLU A 1126 -23.83 31.62 25.99
CA GLU A 1126 -24.86 30.68 26.39
C GLU A 1126 -24.24 29.28 26.61
N ILE A 1127 -24.72 28.53 27.61
CA ILE A 1127 -24.03 27.32 28.07
C ILE A 1127 -24.06 26.16 27.05
N TYR A 1128 -25.08 26.06 26.19
CA TYR A 1128 -25.29 24.88 25.35
C TYR A 1128 -24.44 24.88 24.06
N LYS A 1129 -24.57 25.88 23.19
CA LYS A 1129 -23.88 25.93 21.88
C LYS A 1129 -22.46 26.50 21.99
N LYS A 1130 -22.24 27.56 22.78
CA LYS A 1130 -21.00 28.35 22.87
C LYS A 1130 -20.03 27.80 23.92
N VAL A 1131 -20.53 27.06 24.92
CA VAL A 1131 -19.68 26.33 25.89
C VAL A 1131 -19.68 24.83 25.56
N ILE A 1132 -20.75 24.09 25.83
CA ILE A 1132 -20.76 22.62 25.74
C ILE A 1132 -20.49 22.11 24.32
N ALA A 1133 -21.34 22.43 23.34
CA ALA A 1133 -21.21 21.89 21.97
C ALA A 1133 -19.93 22.37 21.28
N ARG A 1134 -19.49 23.61 21.56
CA ARG A 1134 -18.24 24.16 21.06
C ARG A 1134 -17.04 23.39 21.59
N VAL A 1135 -17.00 23.12 22.90
CA VAL A 1135 -15.88 22.43 23.55
C VAL A 1135 -15.87 20.94 23.21
N LEU A 1136 -17.03 20.27 23.25
CA LEU A 1136 -17.14 18.85 22.92
C LEU A 1136 -16.87 18.56 21.43
N LYS A 1137 -16.92 19.58 20.56
CA LYS A 1137 -16.81 19.46 19.10
C LYS A 1137 -17.82 18.44 18.53
N LYS A 1138 -18.98 18.29 19.17
CA LYS A 1138 -20.05 17.34 18.83
C LYS A 1138 -21.40 18.04 18.73
N THR A 1139 -22.31 17.47 17.95
CA THR A 1139 -23.75 17.84 18.03
C THR A 1139 -24.28 17.34 19.37
N ILE A 1140 -25.23 18.05 19.97
CA ILE A 1140 -25.89 17.62 21.21
C ILE A 1140 -27.40 17.55 21.01
N LYS A 1141 -28.04 16.51 21.56
CA LYS A 1141 -29.49 16.39 21.69
C LYS A 1141 -29.88 16.90 23.07
N VAL A 1142 -30.83 17.82 23.17
CA VAL A 1142 -31.15 18.56 24.39
C VAL A 1142 -32.60 18.32 24.81
N TRP A 1143 -32.79 17.92 26.07
CA TRP A 1143 -34.06 17.91 26.80
C TRP A 1143 -34.04 19.05 27.81
N SER A 1144 -34.93 20.03 27.63
CA SER A 1144 -35.00 21.20 28.47
C SER A 1144 -36.25 22.00 28.18
N LYS A 1145 -36.84 22.64 29.20
CA LYS A 1145 -37.80 23.73 29.02
C LYS A 1145 -37.17 24.82 28.17
N ARG A 1146 -37.91 25.34 27.18
CA ARG A 1146 -37.35 26.26 26.17
C ARG A 1146 -38.32 27.34 25.78
N ASP A 1147 -37.77 28.47 25.36
CA ASP A 1147 -38.54 29.57 24.78
C ASP A 1147 -38.79 29.33 23.27
N LYS A 1148 -39.66 30.14 22.68
CA LYS A 1148 -39.89 30.12 21.22
C LYS A 1148 -38.76 30.79 20.42
N ILE A 1149 -37.74 31.33 21.10
CA ILE A 1149 -36.72 32.23 20.54
C ILE A 1149 -35.49 31.43 20.13
N LEU A 1150 -34.93 30.60 21.03
CA LEU A 1150 -33.80 29.73 20.74
C LEU A 1150 -34.28 28.49 19.98
N LYS A 1151 -33.98 28.46 18.68
CA LYS A 1151 -34.32 27.33 17.81
C LYS A 1151 -33.18 26.31 17.77
N GLY A 1152 -33.54 25.06 17.47
CA GLY A 1152 -32.56 24.05 17.06
C GLY A 1152 -31.91 24.46 15.74
N ASP A 1153 -30.62 24.16 15.58
CA ASP A 1153 -29.84 24.56 14.41
C ASP A 1153 -29.63 23.33 13.51
N CYS A 1154 -30.08 23.39 12.25
CA CYS A 1154 -30.02 22.27 11.30
C CYS A 1154 -29.55 22.69 9.90
N ARG A 1155 -29.03 23.92 9.70
CA ARG A 1155 -28.57 24.38 8.36
C ARG A 1155 -27.10 24.78 8.41
N GLY A 1156 -26.27 24.13 7.59
CA GLY A 1156 -24.84 24.40 7.39
C GLY A 1156 -23.91 23.24 7.79
N LEU A 1157 -22.64 23.28 7.33
CA LEU A 1157 -21.56 22.33 7.62
C LEU A 1157 -21.00 22.42 9.07
N GLN A 1158 -21.68 23.12 9.99
CA GLN A 1158 -21.22 23.35 11.37
C GLN A 1158 -22.14 22.71 12.45
N ARG A 1159 -21.55 22.48 13.63
CA ARG A 1159 -22.04 21.75 14.82
C ARG A 1159 -23.47 22.15 15.25
N HIS A 1160 -24.34 21.17 15.54
CA HIS A 1160 -25.79 21.40 15.73
C HIS A 1160 -26.28 21.21 17.19
N ILE A 1161 -27.37 21.90 17.55
CA ILE A 1161 -28.22 21.57 18.70
C ILE A 1161 -29.51 20.94 18.16
N ARG A 1162 -29.84 19.74 18.64
CA ARG A 1162 -31.08 19.02 18.31
C ARG A 1162 -32.00 19.01 19.51
N LEU A 1163 -33.20 19.54 19.37
CA LEU A 1163 -34.16 19.62 20.46
C LEU A 1163 -35.05 18.37 20.51
N ILE A 1164 -35.10 17.70 21.66
CA ILE A 1164 -35.94 16.52 21.89
C ILE A 1164 -37.42 16.96 21.98
N LYS A 1165 -38.32 16.13 21.44
CA LYS A 1165 -39.77 16.37 21.47
C LYS A 1165 -40.40 15.79 22.73
N SER A 1166 -41.30 16.57 23.32
CA SER A 1166 -42.28 16.17 24.34
C SER A 1166 -43.50 15.51 23.67
N PRO A 1167 -44.15 14.51 24.29
CA PRO A 1167 -43.74 13.78 25.50
C PRO A 1167 -42.67 12.73 25.21
N ALA A 1168 -41.82 12.37 26.18
CA ALA A 1168 -40.85 11.27 26.09
C ALA A 1168 -41.18 10.14 27.07
N VAL A 1169 -40.68 8.93 26.83
CA VAL A 1169 -40.95 7.75 27.66
C VAL A 1169 -39.67 7.31 28.39
N VAL A 1170 -39.72 7.28 29.72
CA VAL A 1170 -38.68 6.70 30.57
C VAL A 1170 -39.17 5.32 30.99
N VAL A 1171 -38.65 4.27 30.36
CA VAL A 1171 -39.08 2.87 30.54
C VAL A 1171 -40.56 2.67 30.20
N ASP A 1172 -41.43 2.78 31.20
CA ASP A 1172 -42.88 2.59 31.19
C ASP A 1172 -43.64 3.85 31.61
N HIS A 1173 -42.94 4.94 31.96
CA HIS A 1173 -43.55 6.20 32.38
C HIS A 1173 -43.39 7.31 31.33
N ASN A 1174 -44.49 8.01 31.02
CA ASN A 1174 -44.48 9.16 30.13
C ASN A 1174 -44.11 10.44 30.91
N THR A 1175 -43.17 11.20 30.36
CA THR A 1175 -42.78 12.53 30.87
C THR A 1175 -42.98 13.59 29.79
N ASN A 1176 -43.24 14.82 30.21
CA ASN A 1176 -43.39 15.97 29.33
C ASN A 1176 -42.56 17.15 29.84
N LEU A 1177 -42.33 18.14 28.97
CA LEU A 1177 -41.50 19.29 29.31
C LEU A 1177 -42.12 20.18 30.40
N GLU A 1178 -43.41 20.05 30.70
CA GLU A 1178 -44.12 20.84 31.70
C GLU A 1178 -43.91 20.25 33.11
N ALA A 1179 -44.06 18.92 33.24
CA ALA A 1179 -43.93 18.13 34.45
C ALA A 1179 -42.46 17.79 34.79
N ASP A 1180 -41.54 17.83 33.83
CA ASP A 1180 -40.12 17.57 34.05
C ASP A 1180 -39.33 18.89 34.20
N ILE A 1181 -38.62 19.05 35.32
CA ILE A 1181 -37.77 20.24 35.55
C ILE A 1181 -36.30 20.01 35.22
N THR A 1182 -35.94 18.81 34.79
CA THR A 1182 -34.57 18.46 34.46
C THR A 1182 -34.15 19.10 33.15
N ASN A 1183 -32.88 19.51 33.08
CA ASN A 1183 -32.26 19.87 31.81
C ASN A 1183 -31.03 18.98 31.62
N TRP A 1184 -31.00 18.31 30.48
CA TRP A 1184 -29.93 17.39 30.15
C TRP A 1184 -29.67 17.34 28.64
N ALA A 1185 -28.46 16.90 28.29
CA ALA A 1185 -28.04 16.75 26.91
C ALA A 1185 -27.21 15.50 26.70
N VAL A 1186 -27.31 14.90 25.52
CA VAL A 1186 -26.48 13.77 25.10
C VAL A 1186 -25.74 14.10 23.81
N SER A 1187 -24.50 13.61 23.68
CA SER A 1187 -23.68 13.89 22.50
C SER A 1187 -24.02 13.00 21.29
N ASP A 1188 -24.08 13.57 20.08
CA ASP A 1188 -24.40 12.87 18.84
C ASP A 1188 -23.32 13.13 17.76
N PRO A 1189 -22.49 12.12 17.39
CA PRO A 1189 -22.34 10.82 18.05
C PRO A 1189 -21.50 10.97 19.34
N GLY A 1190 -21.72 10.11 20.33
CA GLY A 1190 -20.78 10.02 21.44
C GLY A 1190 -21.24 9.12 22.57
N ASN A 1191 -20.75 9.45 23.76
CA ASN A 1191 -20.81 8.66 24.99
C ASN A 1191 -20.88 9.58 26.23
N ILE A 1192 -21.36 10.81 26.02
CA ILE A 1192 -21.40 11.85 27.03
C ILE A 1192 -22.86 12.17 27.33
N PHE A 1193 -23.20 12.09 28.61
CA PHE A 1193 -24.43 12.61 29.20
C PHE A 1193 -24.09 13.86 30.00
N CYS A 1194 -24.84 14.94 29.82
CA CYS A 1194 -24.67 16.19 30.55
C CYS A 1194 -25.94 16.52 31.31
N HIS A 1195 -25.85 16.79 32.60
CA HIS A 1195 -26.85 17.54 33.36
C HIS A 1195 -26.51 19.03 33.29
N ILE A 1196 -27.51 19.89 33.05
CA ILE A 1196 -27.36 21.34 33.02
C ILE A 1196 -28.35 21.93 34.03
N ASP A 1197 -27.89 22.88 34.85
CA ASP A 1197 -28.73 23.50 35.89
C ASP A 1197 -29.70 24.56 35.32
N LYS A 1198 -29.38 25.13 34.15
CA LYS A 1198 -30.17 26.14 33.45
C LYS A 1198 -30.95 25.59 32.25
N PRO A 1199 -32.20 26.03 32.05
CA PRO A 1199 -32.97 25.67 30.88
C PRO A 1199 -32.46 26.34 29.59
N TYR A 1200 -32.84 25.79 28.43
CA TYR A 1200 -32.46 26.31 27.11
C TYR A 1200 -33.32 27.53 26.72
N LEU A 1201 -33.05 28.64 27.39
CA LEU A 1201 -33.70 29.95 27.20
C LEU A 1201 -32.69 31.00 26.69
N LYS A 1202 -33.15 32.10 26.10
CA LYS A 1202 -32.26 33.19 25.64
C LYS A 1202 -31.66 34.00 26.79
N ASN A 1203 -32.43 34.23 27.85
CA ASN A 1203 -32.03 35.05 29.00
C ASN A 1203 -30.89 34.43 29.83
N GLN A 1204 -30.75 33.10 29.89
CA GLN A 1204 -29.64 32.43 30.59
C GLN A 1204 -28.24 32.84 30.10
N ALA A 1205 -28.12 33.42 28.89
CA ALA A 1205 -26.85 33.97 28.42
C ALA A 1205 -26.31 35.07 29.35
N LYS A 1206 -27.15 35.71 30.18
CA LYS A 1206 -26.79 36.69 31.22
C LYS A 1206 -26.93 36.14 32.64
N GLU A 1207 -27.04 34.83 32.81
CA GLU A 1207 -27.15 34.18 34.13
C GLU A 1207 -25.98 33.22 34.34
N PRO A 1208 -25.59 32.93 35.59
CA PRO A 1208 -24.64 31.86 35.85
C PRO A 1208 -25.22 30.49 35.47
N ALA A 1209 -24.37 29.58 34.99
CA ALA A 1209 -24.80 28.23 34.58
C ALA A 1209 -23.67 27.21 34.75
N MET A 1210 -24.05 25.98 35.09
CA MET A 1210 -23.18 24.81 35.21
C MET A 1210 -23.71 23.63 34.40
N ALA A 1211 -22.78 22.87 33.82
CA ALA A 1211 -23.06 21.58 33.23
C ALA A 1211 -22.07 20.52 33.73
N VAL A 1212 -22.61 19.41 34.22
CA VAL A 1212 -21.86 18.23 34.67
C VAL A 1212 -22.01 17.15 33.60
N CYS A 1213 -20.94 16.90 32.86
CA CYS A 1213 -20.90 16.01 31.71
C CYS A 1213 -20.11 14.74 32.01
N ILE A 1214 -20.82 13.62 32.16
CA ILE A 1214 -20.30 12.31 32.51
C ILE A 1214 -19.98 11.53 31.23
N GLU A 1215 -18.75 11.04 31.14
CA GLU A 1215 -18.31 10.18 30.05
C GLU A 1215 -18.50 8.70 30.40
N ASN A 1216 -19.71 8.20 30.19
CA ASN A 1216 -20.09 6.82 30.47
C ASN A 1216 -21.06 6.30 29.40
N ASN A 1217 -20.71 5.19 28.74
CA ASN A 1217 -21.49 4.63 27.65
C ASN A 1217 -22.87 4.15 28.09
N ASP A 1218 -22.99 3.67 29.32
CA ASP A 1218 -24.21 3.04 29.81
C ASP A 1218 -25.26 4.10 30.13
N ILE A 1219 -24.86 5.12 30.90
CA ILE A 1219 -25.69 6.30 31.19
C ILE A 1219 -26.06 7.00 29.88
N PHE A 1220 -25.09 7.23 28.99
CA PHE A 1220 -25.35 7.83 27.69
C PHE A 1220 -26.40 7.04 26.89
N ALA A 1221 -26.27 5.72 26.81
CA ALA A 1221 -27.19 4.88 26.02
C ALA A 1221 -28.63 4.96 26.54
N ARG A 1222 -28.84 5.08 27.86
CA ARG A 1222 -30.18 5.21 28.47
C ARG A 1222 -30.84 6.54 28.12
N PHE A 1223 -30.11 7.64 28.25
CA PHE A 1223 -30.63 8.97 27.88
C PHE A 1223 -30.75 9.16 26.35
N ASP A 1224 -29.87 8.55 25.56
CA ASP A 1224 -29.99 8.58 24.09
C ASP A 1224 -31.19 7.76 23.60
N ALA A 1225 -31.53 6.65 24.27
CA ALA A 1225 -32.74 5.89 24.00
C ALA A 1225 -34.00 6.74 24.20
N ILE A 1226 -34.08 7.49 25.31
CA ILE A 1226 -35.16 8.46 25.56
C ILE A 1226 -35.19 9.51 24.42
N ALA A 1227 -34.02 10.07 24.06
CA ALA A 1227 -33.90 11.06 23.01
C ALA A 1227 -34.27 10.54 21.60
N ALA A 1228 -34.19 9.23 21.35
CA ALA A 1228 -34.43 8.59 20.06
C ALA A 1228 -35.90 8.23 19.81
N GLN A 1229 -36.74 8.20 20.86
CA GLN A 1229 -38.15 7.81 20.74
C GLN A 1229 -38.96 8.77 19.86
N ASN A 1230 -38.60 10.06 19.81
CA ASN A 1230 -39.36 11.08 19.10
C ASN A 1230 -38.58 11.74 17.95
N LYS A 1231 -39.26 11.94 16.80
CA LYS A 1231 -38.69 12.70 15.66
C LYS A 1231 -38.45 14.16 16.09
N PHE A 1232 -37.21 14.68 15.98
CA PHE A 1232 -36.84 16.06 16.33
C PHE A 1232 -37.80 17.14 15.77
N VAL A 1233 -37.94 18.28 16.47
CA VAL A 1233 -38.69 19.45 15.94
C VAL A 1233 -37.86 20.08 14.82
N HIS A 1234 -38.16 19.76 13.57
CA HIS A 1234 -37.83 20.63 12.45
C HIS A 1234 -38.93 21.69 12.36
N LEU A 1235 -38.65 22.91 12.81
CA LEU A 1235 -39.41 24.08 12.36
C LEU A 1235 -38.99 24.35 10.91
N LEU A 1236 -39.66 23.67 9.97
CA LEU A 1236 -39.81 24.23 8.63
C LEU A 1236 -40.57 25.54 8.82
N ARG A 1237 -39.89 26.67 8.64
CA ARG A 1237 -40.59 27.88 8.21
C ARG A 1237 -41.35 27.46 6.95
N LYS A 1238 -42.68 27.44 7.02
CA LYS A 1238 -43.51 27.86 5.88
C LYS A 1238 -42.92 29.20 5.44
N ASP A 1239 -42.77 29.40 4.14
CA ASP A 1239 -42.14 30.56 3.51
C ASP A 1239 -40.62 30.44 3.34
N ALA A 1240 -40.21 29.60 2.39
CA ALA A 1240 -39.24 30.00 1.38
C ALA A 1240 -39.31 28.99 0.24
N LYS A 1241 -39.82 29.47 -0.90
CA LYS A 1241 -39.87 28.78 -2.18
C LYS A 1241 -38.52 28.13 -2.49
N ILE A 1242 -38.62 26.94 -3.05
CA ILE A 1242 -37.57 26.16 -3.67
C ILE A 1242 -36.76 27.05 -4.63
N PHE A 1243 -35.45 27.18 -4.38
CA PHE A 1243 -34.42 27.20 -5.42
C PHE A 1243 -33.35 26.21 -5.00
#